data_AF-A0A8H7VPH2-F1
#
_entry.id   AF-A0A8H7VPH2-F1
#
_cell.length_a   1.000
_cell.length_b   1.000
_cell.length_c   1.000
_cell.angle_alpha   90.00
_cell.angle_beta   90.00
_cell.angle_gamma   90.00
#
_symmetry.space_group_name_H-M   'P 1'
#
loop_
_entity.id
_entity.type
_entity.pdbx_description
1 polymer ?
#
loop_
_entity_poly.entity_id
_entity_poly.type
_entity_poly.pdbx_seq_one_letter_code
_entity_poly.pdbx_strand_id
1 'polypeptide(L)'
;MSTASPLARTAINNDHEDQCDDGYGYSTNVFAGKQDQMVQVCQHIEQTGFMPKDLIENEVAWFYGNLGIDDFYFALEPVETISNHVMALYGAKMLAYTRNENALDIKLDKEGEDSSVYIHSSQPGVTDFSGPQIEKKIDGKYLDGSTPAKAYRVESYRSSGTANGVTSQLRSYFVTKCQFVNPTPSTEEQTDIRQVADKSFLRKATDHTLNAYEQVMQSALQRKGPVIEMIESQGKRERRLIIGYHQRSTVGFFSAMSDLYHYYNLFSARKYVEQFSNGITIIGLYLSPVPGSTALPIETTIHQVMKETSLIYCLPSSPLQYLFQRNQLSVQESVYGYVAWIFAQHFLNRLGKEYLSLSNILDARNPVHEEVLNKLKKRLRQDTFTREYILDIIKRYPDLVKLLYANFATVHYVNQREASLEPTISYQRLTTVEKLSNEELSHKIKVLTSNAHEQLVFESFLTFNKNVVKTNFFQTTKVALSFRLRPDFLPEIEYQTKLYGMFLVVGSEFRGFHLRFRDVARGGIRIIRSRNREAYSINQRTVFDENYALAATQQRKNKDIPEGGSKGTILLNIDQQDKAREAFEKYVDSILDLLIAGKTPGIKETLVDLDNKEEILFFGPDEGTADYMDWASLHARTRGAPFWKAFTTGKSQSMGGIPHDTYGMTTRSVHQYVLGIYRTFGLNEEECTKLQTGGPDGDLGSNEIKISKDKTIAIVDGSGVLYDRKGIDRTELGRLANERLMINNFDASLLSDEGFRVLLEDNNVTLYNGQVVENGFQFRNTFHTNPLAQATVFVPCGGRPESVDLANVHKLVDTDGTPLFKYIVEGANLFFTQEARLRLEKQGIVIFKDASANKGGVTSSSLEVLAALAFDDAGFAKNMCVKDGHVPDFYQQYVQEVQKTIERNARVEFEALWREHQKTKQPISILSDELSVAIVQLTEQLQGTSLWDNIKLRTDVLSRAFPKLLLEEIGLETLVQRIPEPYVKALFGAYLASQFVYRHGAEPDHFAFFEFMRENYYSDIN
;
A
#
# COMPACT_ATOMS: atom_id res chain seq x y z
N MET A 1 -76.03 -32.34 31.23
CA MET A 1 -75.05 -31.51 31.97
C MET A 1 -73.71 -31.62 31.26
N SER A 2 -72.96 -30.53 31.26
CA SER A 2 -71.67 -30.28 30.58
C SER A 2 -71.77 -29.78 29.13
N THR A 3 -71.50 -28.49 29.04
CA THR A 3 -71.46 -27.56 27.90
C THR A 3 -70.11 -27.63 27.17
N ALA A 4 -70.13 -27.71 25.84
CA ALA A 4 -68.97 -27.44 24.99
C ALA A 4 -69.31 -26.34 23.97
N SER A 5 -68.41 -25.36 23.89
CA SER A 5 -68.48 -24.08 23.17
C SER A 5 -68.37 -24.21 21.63
N PRO A 6 -69.03 -23.34 20.83
CA PRO A 6 -69.00 -23.38 19.37
C PRO A 6 -67.89 -22.49 18.79
N LEU A 7 -66.83 -23.09 18.23
CA LEU A 7 -65.85 -22.42 17.36
C LEU A 7 -65.67 -23.25 16.09
N ALA A 8 -66.64 -23.12 15.18
CA ALA A 8 -66.52 -23.56 13.79
C ALA A 8 -67.58 -22.82 12.96
N ARG A 9 -67.30 -21.58 12.56
CA ARG A 9 -67.89 -20.85 11.41
C ARG A 9 -67.47 -19.38 11.40
N THR A 10 -66.21 -19.12 11.03
CA THR A 10 -65.79 -17.87 10.37
C THR A 10 -64.35 -18.02 9.89
N ALA A 11 -64.18 -18.48 8.65
CA ALA A 11 -62.91 -18.47 7.93
C ALA A 11 -63.19 -18.09 6.47
N ILE A 12 -63.85 -16.96 6.28
CA ILE A 12 -63.88 -16.18 5.03
C ILE A 12 -63.97 -14.72 5.47
N ASN A 13 -62.82 -14.16 5.82
CA ASN A 13 -62.54 -12.73 5.72
C ASN A 13 -61.03 -12.66 5.52
N ASN A 14 -60.64 -12.55 4.25
CA ASN A 14 -59.33 -12.01 3.90
C ASN A 14 -59.40 -10.53 4.30
N ASP A 15 -59.03 -10.24 5.54
CA ASP A 15 -58.56 -8.90 5.87
C ASP A 15 -57.27 -8.74 5.06
N HIS A 16 -57.37 -7.90 4.02
CA HIS A 16 -56.21 -7.20 3.49
C HIS A 16 -55.60 -6.44 4.67
N GLU A 17 -54.62 -7.06 5.35
CA GLU A 17 -53.60 -6.28 6.04
C GLU A 17 -52.89 -5.48 4.94
N ASP A 18 -53.38 -4.26 4.73
CA ASP A 18 -52.61 -3.19 4.14
C ASP A 18 -51.20 -3.29 4.70
N GLN A 19 -50.23 -3.52 3.82
CA GLN A 19 -48.84 -3.20 4.09
C GLN A 19 -48.77 -1.69 4.30
N CYS A 20 -49.11 -1.27 5.51
CA CYS A 20 -49.07 0.11 5.94
C CYS A 20 -47.60 0.53 5.85
N ASP A 21 -47.32 1.39 4.87
CA ASP A 21 -46.05 2.07 4.68
C ASP A 21 -45.68 2.74 6.00
N ASP A 22 -44.64 2.23 6.67
CA ASP A 22 -44.18 2.81 7.93
C ASP A 22 -43.52 4.19 7.69
N GLY A 23 -43.40 4.65 6.44
CA GLY A 23 -42.82 5.94 6.06
C GLY A 23 -41.29 5.97 6.16
N TYR A 24 -40.65 4.90 6.66
CA TYR A 24 -39.22 4.83 6.95
C TYR A 24 -38.40 4.06 5.91
N GLY A 25 -39.04 3.45 4.90
CA GLY A 25 -38.42 2.54 3.93
C GLY A 25 -38.51 2.95 2.45
N TYR A 26 -38.95 2.01 1.62
CA TYR A 26 -39.26 2.21 0.20
C TYR A 26 -40.77 2.03 0.03
N SER A 27 -41.41 2.86 -0.80
CA SER A 27 -42.84 2.71 -1.11
C SER A 27 -43.08 1.39 -1.84
N THR A 28 -44.21 0.74 -1.53
CA THR A 28 -44.65 -0.48 -2.20
C THR A 28 -45.06 -0.16 -3.64
N ASN A 29 -44.51 -0.88 -4.61
CA ASN A 29 -44.95 -0.75 -6.00
C ASN A 29 -46.37 -1.33 -6.12
N VAL A 30 -47.24 -0.65 -6.85
CA VAL A 30 -48.58 -1.14 -7.21
C VAL A 30 -48.65 -1.25 -8.72
N PHE A 31 -48.70 -2.48 -9.24
CA PHE A 31 -48.90 -2.73 -10.66
C PHE A 31 -50.40 -2.88 -10.93
N ALA A 32 -51.02 -1.82 -11.45
CA ALA A 32 -52.47 -1.81 -11.72
C ALA A 32 -52.92 -2.96 -12.66
N GLY A 33 -52.07 -3.42 -13.57
CA GLY A 33 -52.35 -4.53 -14.50
C GLY A 33 -52.07 -5.93 -13.95
N LYS A 34 -51.75 -6.07 -12.66
CA LYS A 34 -51.31 -7.34 -12.05
C LYS A 34 -52.34 -8.46 -12.19
N GLN A 35 -53.61 -8.16 -11.93
CA GLN A 35 -54.69 -9.14 -12.03
C GLN A 35 -54.92 -9.61 -13.47
N ASP A 36 -54.91 -8.70 -14.44
CA ASP A 36 -55.07 -9.04 -15.86
C ASP A 36 -53.90 -9.90 -16.36
N GLN A 37 -52.67 -9.58 -15.93
CA GLN A 37 -51.49 -10.36 -16.27
C GLN A 37 -51.54 -11.77 -15.67
N MET A 38 -52.03 -11.92 -14.43
CA MET A 38 -52.23 -13.24 -13.80
C MET A 38 -53.14 -14.14 -14.65
N VAL A 39 -54.24 -13.58 -15.17
CA VAL A 39 -55.16 -14.31 -16.05
C VAL A 39 -54.44 -14.72 -17.35
N GLN A 40 -53.66 -13.83 -17.94
CA GLN A 40 -52.88 -14.13 -19.15
C GLN A 40 -51.81 -15.21 -18.90
N VAL A 41 -51.17 -15.21 -17.73
CA VAL A 41 -50.21 -16.25 -17.33
C VAL A 41 -50.90 -17.60 -17.16
N CYS A 42 -52.07 -17.66 -16.50
CA CYS A 42 -52.85 -18.89 -16.40
C CYS A 42 -53.19 -19.45 -17.78
N GLN A 43 -53.68 -18.60 -18.69
CA GLN A 43 -54.00 -19.00 -20.07
C GLN A 43 -52.77 -19.50 -20.83
N HIS A 44 -51.63 -18.84 -20.66
CA HIS A 44 -50.40 -19.23 -21.34
C HIS A 44 -49.88 -20.58 -20.83
N ILE A 45 -49.84 -20.82 -19.51
CA ILE A 45 -49.46 -22.12 -18.92
C ILE A 45 -50.44 -23.23 -19.36
N GLU A 46 -51.73 -22.92 -19.45
CA GLU A 46 -52.73 -23.88 -19.92
C GLU A 46 -52.48 -24.29 -21.39
N GLN A 47 -52.03 -23.35 -22.23
CA GLN A 47 -51.66 -23.62 -23.61
C GLN A 47 -50.39 -24.47 -23.75
N THR A 48 -49.45 -24.40 -22.81
CA THR A 48 -48.22 -25.22 -22.88
C THR A 48 -48.49 -26.69 -22.55
N GLY A 49 -49.55 -27.00 -21.79
CA GLY A 49 -49.96 -28.36 -21.45
C GLY A 49 -49.04 -29.09 -20.45
N PHE A 50 -48.03 -28.42 -19.88
CA PHE A 50 -47.06 -29.02 -18.94
C PHE A 50 -47.58 -29.18 -17.51
N MET A 51 -48.66 -28.48 -17.14
CA MET A 51 -49.23 -28.49 -15.79
C MET A 51 -50.71 -28.91 -15.83
N PRO A 52 -51.20 -29.73 -14.88
CA PRO A 52 -52.61 -30.08 -14.78
C PRO A 52 -53.47 -28.83 -14.60
N LYS A 53 -54.54 -28.70 -15.40
CA LYS A 53 -55.40 -27.50 -15.43
C LYS A 53 -55.91 -27.08 -14.04
N ASP A 54 -56.30 -28.05 -13.22
CA ASP A 54 -56.86 -27.81 -11.88
C ASP A 54 -55.84 -27.20 -10.88
N LEU A 55 -54.55 -27.22 -11.20
CA LEU A 55 -53.48 -26.70 -10.36
C LEU A 55 -52.93 -25.34 -10.83
N ILE A 56 -53.17 -24.95 -12.08
CA ILE A 56 -52.57 -23.75 -12.69
C ILE A 56 -52.93 -22.49 -11.90
N GLU A 57 -54.22 -22.29 -11.62
CA GLU A 57 -54.70 -21.08 -10.94
C GLU A 57 -54.10 -20.94 -9.54
N ASN A 58 -54.01 -22.05 -8.80
CA ASN A 58 -53.41 -22.08 -7.46
C ASN A 58 -51.90 -21.80 -7.49
N GLU A 59 -51.17 -22.36 -8.45
CA GLU A 59 -49.72 -22.16 -8.58
C GLU A 59 -49.37 -20.74 -9.05
N VAL A 60 -50.15 -20.17 -9.97
CA VAL A 60 -50.00 -18.77 -10.40
C VAL A 60 -50.36 -17.81 -9.27
N ALA A 61 -51.47 -18.03 -8.55
CA ALA A 61 -51.86 -17.22 -7.41
C ALA A 61 -50.78 -17.24 -6.31
N TRP A 62 -50.21 -18.42 -6.05
CA TRP A 62 -49.11 -18.57 -5.10
C TRP A 62 -47.86 -17.80 -5.53
N PHE A 63 -47.50 -17.82 -6.82
CA PHE A 63 -46.37 -17.05 -7.36
C PHE A 63 -46.55 -15.53 -7.19
N TYR A 64 -47.75 -15.02 -7.50
CA TYR A 64 -48.06 -13.59 -7.46
C TYR A 64 -48.33 -13.03 -6.06
N GLY A 65 -48.88 -13.85 -5.15
CA GLY A 65 -49.35 -13.41 -3.83
C GLY A 65 -48.47 -13.83 -2.65
N ASN A 66 -47.85 -15.02 -2.69
CA ASN A 66 -47.24 -15.62 -1.50
C ASN A 66 -45.71 -15.55 -1.49
N LEU A 67 -45.07 -15.30 -2.64
CA LEU A 67 -43.61 -15.19 -2.73
C LEU A 67 -43.05 -13.82 -2.32
N GLY A 68 -43.91 -12.82 -2.14
CA GLY A 68 -43.48 -11.46 -1.82
C GLY A 68 -42.64 -10.83 -2.93
N ILE A 69 -42.90 -11.20 -4.19
CA ILE A 69 -42.27 -10.61 -5.38
C ILE A 69 -42.84 -9.21 -5.57
N ASP A 70 -41.97 -8.22 -5.74
CA ASP A 70 -42.36 -6.81 -5.92
C ASP A 70 -43.11 -6.61 -7.25
N ASP A 71 -44.15 -5.78 -7.23
CA ASP A 71 -45.00 -5.48 -8.39
C ASP A 71 -44.25 -4.96 -9.61
N PHE A 72 -43.08 -4.35 -9.42
CA PHE A 72 -42.21 -3.88 -10.50
C PHE A 72 -41.67 -5.02 -11.36
N TYR A 73 -41.39 -6.19 -10.77
CA TYR A 73 -40.99 -7.37 -11.54
C TYR A 73 -42.11 -7.79 -12.50
N PHE A 74 -43.35 -7.84 -12.01
CA PHE A 74 -44.51 -8.18 -12.82
C PHE A 74 -44.78 -7.14 -13.92
N ALA A 75 -44.53 -5.87 -13.63
CA ALA A 75 -44.65 -4.80 -14.62
C ALA A 75 -43.59 -4.87 -15.74
N LEU A 76 -42.40 -5.40 -15.46
CA LEU A 76 -41.29 -5.47 -16.43
C LEU A 76 -41.25 -6.79 -17.23
N GLU A 77 -41.69 -7.89 -16.63
CA GLU A 77 -41.55 -9.20 -17.26
C GLU A 77 -42.75 -9.58 -18.15
N PRO A 78 -42.49 -10.16 -19.33
CA PRO A 78 -43.56 -10.64 -20.18
C PRO A 78 -44.23 -11.89 -19.58
N VAL A 79 -45.51 -12.07 -19.93
CA VAL A 79 -46.35 -13.22 -19.53
C VAL A 79 -45.64 -14.55 -19.74
N GLU A 80 -44.94 -14.72 -20.86
CA GLU A 80 -44.16 -15.94 -21.17
C GLU A 80 -43.07 -16.22 -20.14
N THR A 81 -42.31 -15.18 -19.73
CA THR A 81 -41.26 -15.35 -18.71
C THR A 81 -41.87 -15.77 -17.39
N ILE A 82 -42.92 -15.08 -16.96
CA ILE A 82 -43.58 -15.36 -15.69
C ILE A 82 -44.14 -16.79 -15.68
N SER A 83 -44.74 -17.20 -16.81
CA SER A 83 -45.23 -18.57 -17.01
C SER A 83 -44.11 -19.60 -16.88
N ASN A 84 -42.96 -19.37 -17.51
CA ASN A 84 -41.79 -20.23 -17.39
C ASN A 84 -41.30 -20.35 -15.93
N HIS A 85 -41.34 -19.26 -15.17
CA HIS A 85 -40.96 -19.27 -13.76
C HIS A 85 -41.94 -20.08 -12.90
N VAL A 86 -43.25 -19.93 -13.13
CA VAL A 86 -44.29 -20.73 -12.45
C VAL A 86 -44.13 -22.22 -12.79
N MET A 87 -43.91 -22.56 -14.07
CA MET A 87 -43.66 -23.94 -14.49
C MET A 87 -42.38 -24.53 -13.89
N ALA A 88 -41.30 -23.76 -13.81
CA ALA A 88 -40.06 -24.17 -13.17
C ALA A 88 -40.24 -24.47 -11.66
N LEU A 89 -41.00 -23.62 -10.97
CA LEU A 89 -41.35 -23.82 -9.55
C LEU A 89 -42.20 -25.07 -9.33
N TYR A 90 -43.19 -25.29 -10.20
CA TYR A 90 -44.00 -26.50 -10.17
C TYR A 90 -43.17 -27.76 -10.40
N GLY A 91 -42.25 -27.72 -11.37
CA GLY A 91 -41.29 -28.79 -11.61
C GLY A 91 -40.40 -29.08 -10.39
N ALA A 92 -39.92 -28.04 -9.70
CA ALA A 92 -39.16 -28.18 -8.46
C ALA A 92 -39.96 -28.84 -7.33
N LYS A 93 -41.25 -28.49 -7.18
CA LYS A 93 -42.18 -29.13 -6.23
C LYS A 93 -42.37 -30.62 -6.51
N MET A 94 -42.56 -30.99 -7.78
CA MET A 94 -42.68 -32.39 -8.20
C MET A 94 -41.39 -33.16 -7.92
N LEU A 95 -40.24 -32.57 -8.22
CA LEU A 95 -38.94 -33.20 -8.01
C LEU A 95 -38.65 -33.43 -6.52
N ALA A 96 -38.94 -32.46 -5.65
CA ALA A 96 -38.84 -32.60 -4.20
C ALA A 96 -39.75 -33.73 -3.66
N TYR A 97 -40.99 -33.80 -4.16
CA TYR A 97 -41.93 -34.87 -3.81
C TYR A 97 -41.40 -36.26 -4.21
N THR A 98 -40.82 -36.40 -5.41
CA THR A 98 -40.26 -37.69 -5.87
C THR A 98 -39.04 -38.15 -5.07
N ARG A 99 -38.33 -37.23 -4.40
CA ARG A 99 -37.15 -37.53 -3.58
C ARG A 99 -37.47 -37.80 -2.11
N ASN A 100 -38.74 -37.72 -1.68
CA ASN A 100 -39.14 -37.71 -0.26
C ASN A 100 -38.39 -36.64 0.57
N GLU A 101 -38.01 -35.54 -0.07
CA GLU A 101 -37.34 -34.42 0.60
C GLU A 101 -38.39 -33.43 1.10
N ASN A 102 -38.40 -33.15 2.42
CA ASN A 102 -39.24 -32.08 3.00
C ASN A 102 -38.66 -30.67 2.76
N ALA A 103 -37.79 -30.52 1.76
CA ALA A 103 -37.11 -29.28 1.40
C ALA A 103 -37.33 -29.00 -0.08
N LEU A 104 -37.94 -27.85 -0.40
CA LEU A 104 -37.98 -27.34 -1.76
C LEU A 104 -36.61 -26.74 -2.08
N ASP A 105 -35.86 -27.35 -3.00
CA ASP A 105 -34.67 -26.75 -3.60
C ASP A 105 -35.06 -26.05 -4.90
N ILE A 106 -35.37 -24.77 -4.78
CA ILE A 106 -35.70 -23.90 -5.91
C ILE A 106 -34.42 -23.20 -6.32
N LYS A 107 -34.11 -23.22 -7.61
CA LYS A 107 -33.04 -22.43 -8.20
C LYS A 107 -33.49 -21.92 -9.56
N LEU A 108 -33.64 -20.60 -9.66
CA LEU A 108 -34.03 -19.91 -10.87
C LEU A 108 -33.06 -18.76 -11.12
N ASP A 109 -32.33 -18.85 -12.23
CA ASP A 109 -31.35 -17.86 -12.65
C ASP A 109 -31.75 -17.35 -14.05
N LYS A 110 -32.17 -16.08 -14.15
CA LYS A 110 -32.40 -15.40 -15.43
C LYS A 110 -31.43 -14.24 -15.54
N GLU A 111 -30.57 -14.26 -16.56
CA GLU A 111 -29.60 -13.20 -16.80
C GLU A 111 -29.85 -12.51 -18.13
N GLY A 112 -30.05 -11.20 -18.08
CA GLY A 112 -30.10 -10.30 -19.23
C GLY A 112 -28.97 -9.27 -19.19
N GLU A 113 -28.92 -8.43 -20.22
CA GLU A 113 -27.92 -7.35 -20.33
C GLU A 113 -28.23 -6.19 -19.36
N ASP A 114 -29.51 -5.82 -19.24
CA ASP A 114 -29.96 -4.69 -18.41
C ASP A 114 -30.66 -5.11 -17.11
N SER A 115 -31.21 -6.31 -17.03
CA SER A 115 -31.83 -6.86 -15.81
C SER A 115 -31.48 -8.33 -15.61
N SER A 116 -31.38 -8.76 -14.36
CA SER A 116 -31.17 -10.16 -13.98
C SER A 116 -31.95 -10.49 -12.72
N VAL A 117 -32.48 -11.71 -12.64
CA VAL A 117 -33.29 -12.20 -11.54
C VAL A 117 -32.74 -13.53 -11.05
N TYR A 118 -32.54 -13.63 -9.75
CA TYR A 118 -32.09 -14.85 -9.08
C TYR A 118 -33.06 -15.18 -7.95
N ILE A 119 -33.68 -16.37 -7.99
CA ILE A 119 -34.57 -16.85 -6.94
C ILE A 119 -34.06 -18.20 -6.49
N HIS A 120 -33.80 -18.33 -5.19
CA HIS A 120 -33.38 -19.61 -4.65
C HIS A 120 -33.91 -19.88 -3.24
N SER A 121 -33.96 -21.15 -2.88
CA SER A 121 -34.24 -21.57 -1.52
C SER A 121 -33.06 -21.22 -0.59
N SER A 122 -33.37 -20.63 0.56
CA SER A 122 -32.36 -20.32 1.60
C SER A 122 -32.96 -20.32 2.99
N GLN A 123 -32.20 -20.83 3.96
CA GLN A 123 -32.57 -20.77 5.36
C GLN A 123 -32.18 -19.39 5.95
N PRO A 124 -33.06 -18.73 6.74
CA PRO A 124 -32.71 -17.48 7.42
C PRO A 124 -31.56 -17.66 8.40
N GLY A 125 -30.60 -16.74 8.38
CA GLY A 125 -29.51 -16.72 9.36
C GLY A 125 -28.40 -17.75 9.10
N VAL A 126 -28.43 -18.46 7.97
CA VAL A 126 -27.47 -19.52 7.65
C VAL A 126 -26.78 -19.23 6.32
N THR A 127 -25.44 -19.29 6.34
CA THR A 127 -24.63 -19.28 5.12
C THR A 127 -24.56 -20.70 4.55
N ASP A 128 -25.08 -20.90 3.34
CA ASP A 128 -24.93 -22.16 2.60
C ASP A 128 -23.64 -22.15 1.79
N PHE A 129 -22.79 -23.17 1.93
CA PHE A 129 -21.50 -23.31 1.24
C PHE A 129 -21.59 -24.10 -0.07
N SER A 130 -22.54 -25.04 -0.14
CA SER A 130 -22.75 -25.94 -1.27
C SER A 130 -23.78 -25.40 -2.26
N GLY A 131 -24.57 -24.42 -1.83
CA GLY A 131 -25.61 -23.78 -2.63
C GLY A 131 -25.09 -22.85 -3.73
N PRO A 132 -26.01 -22.16 -4.42
CA PRO A 132 -25.72 -21.45 -5.67
C PRO A 132 -24.80 -20.21 -5.54
N GLN A 133 -24.44 -19.77 -4.33
CA GLN A 133 -23.56 -18.62 -4.07
C GLN A 133 -23.98 -17.33 -4.83
N ILE A 134 -25.30 -17.06 -4.93
CA ILE A 134 -25.85 -15.97 -5.75
C ILE A 134 -25.24 -14.61 -5.40
N GLU A 135 -25.06 -14.28 -4.13
CA GLU A 135 -24.51 -12.98 -3.73
C GLU A 135 -23.05 -12.79 -4.19
N LYS A 136 -22.23 -13.84 -4.17
CA LYS A 136 -20.85 -13.79 -4.71
C LYS A 136 -20.85 -13.60 -6.23
N LYS A 137 -21.84 -14.19 -6.92
CA LYS A 137 -22.06 -13.97 -8.35
C LYS A 137 -22.44 -12.51 -8.62
N ILE A 138 -23.30 -11.93 -7.78
CA ILE A 138 -23.71 -10.53 -7.87
C ILE A 138 -22.53 -9.59 -7.64
N ASP A 139 -21.72 -9.84 -6.59
CA ASP A 139 -20.49 -9.11 -6.31
C ASP A 139 -19.59 -9.04 -7.55
N GLY A 140 -19.17 -10.20 -8.06
CA GLY A 140 -18.20 -10.27 -9.16
C GLY A 140 -18.72 -9.73 -10.49
N LYS A 141 -20.02 -9.89 -10.80
CA LYS A 141 -20.57 -9.49 -12.10
C LYS A 141 -21.04 -8.03 -12.15
N TYR A 142 -21.58 -7.51 -11.04
CA TYR A 142 -22.29 -6.22 -11.04
C TYR A 142 -21.70 -5.18 -10.08
N LEU A 143 -21.15 -5.58 -8.92
CA LEU A 143 -20.77 -4.62 -7.88
C LEU A 143 -19.26 -4.29 -7.85
N ASP A 144 -18.39 -5.30 -7.88
CA ASP A 144 -16.93 -5.14 -7.67
C ASP A 144 -16.27 -4.28 -8.76
N GLY A 145 -16.69 -4.47 -10.02
CA GLY A 145 -16.20 -3.74 -11.18
C GLY A 145 -16.95 -2.46 -11.52
N SER A 146 -17.94 -2.07 -10.70
CA SER A 146 -18.90 -1.00 -11.01
C SER A 146 -18.23 0.36 -11.26
N THR A 147 -18.85 1.16 -12.12
CA THR A 147 -18.52 2.57 -12.38
C THR A 147 -19.80 3.35 -12.63
N PRO A 148 -19.78 4.69 -12.63
CA PRO A 148 -20.95 5.47 -13.06
C PRO A 148 -21.49 5.10 -14.45
N ALA A 149 -20.64 4.58 -15.36
CA ALA A 149 -21.08 4.12 -16.68
C ALA A 149 -21.64 2.68 -16.68
N LYS A 150 -21.25 1.87 -15.69
CA LYS A 150 -21.64 0.47 -15.53
C LYS A 150 -22.01 0.23 -14.07
N ALA A 151 -23.15 0.79 -13.69
CA ALA A 151 -23.71 0.70 -12.35
C ALA A 151 -25.01 -0.09 -12.34
N TYR A 152 -25.25 -0.81 -11.25
CA TYR A 152 -26.42 -1.64 -11.07
C TYR A 152 -27.04 -1.44 -9.68
N ARG A 153 -28.36 -1.48 -9.66
CA ARG A 153 -29.18 -1.51 -8.46
C ARG A 153 -29.50 -2.95 -8.12
N VAL A 154 -29.44 -3.31 -6.84
CA VAL A 154 -29.81 -4.64 -6.35
C VAL A 154 -30.90 -4.52 -5.31
N GLU A 155 -32.04 -5.16 -5.56
CA GLU A 155 -33.14 -5.28 -4.60
C GLU A 155 -33.28 -6.75 -4.19
N SER A 156 -33.37 -7.04 -2.90
CA SER A 156 -33.50 -8.42 -2.41
C SER A 156 -34.58 -8.55 -1.36
N TYR A 157 -35.39 -9.60 -1.50
CA TYR A 157 -36.55 -9.87 -0.64
C TYR A 157 -36.56 -11.33 -0.19
N ARG A 158 -37.06 -11.55 1.03
CA ARG A 158 -37.28 -12.86 1.62
C ARG A 158 -38.77 -13.09 1.81
N SER A 159 -39.27 -14.25 1.39
CA SER A 159 -40.68 -14.62 1.52
C SER A 159 -41.08 -14.79 3.00
N SER A 160 -42.28 -14.38 3.38
CA SER A 160 -42.78 -14.37 4.76
C SER A 160 -43.37 -15.69 5.28
N GLY A 161 -43.53 -16.73 4.44
CA GLY A 161 -44.35 -17.91 4.78
C GLY A 161 -43.70 -19.28 4.62
N THR A 162 -43.91 -20.13 5.64
CA THR A 162 -44.00 -21.60 5.57
C THR A 162 -45.41 -21.99 5.13
N ALA A 163 -45.57 -22.51 3.92
CA ALA A 163 -46.73 -23.30 3.53
C ALA A 163 -46.27 -24.75 3.31
N ASN A 164 -46.94 -25.71 3.94
CA ASN A 164 -46.77 -27.17 3.76
C ASN A 164 -45.58 -27.86 4.45
N GLY A 165 -45.12 -27.38 5.61
CA GLY A 165 -44.15 -28.14 6.42
C GLY A 165 -42.73 -28.23 5.83
N VAL A 166 -42.45 -27.41 4.82
CA VAL A 166 -41.14 -27.27 4.18
C VAL A 166 -40.31 -26.22 4.92
N THR A 167 -39.06 -26.54 5.26
CA THR A 167 -38.21 -25.72 6.14
C THR A 167 -37.45 -24.58 5.44
N SER A 168 -37.48 -24.50 4.10
CA SER A 168 -36.75 -23.49 3.30
C SER A 168 -37.64 -22.30 2.92
N GLN A 169 -37.15 -21.07 3.18
CA GLN A 169 -37.76 -19.83 2.66
C GLN A 169 -37.15 -19.45 1.32
N LEU A 170 -37.87 -18.67 0.51
CA LEU A 170 -37.36 -18.20 -0.77
C LEU A 170 -36.67 -16.84 -0.62
N ARG A 171 -35.55 -16.71 -1.32
CA ARG A 171 -34.77 -15.50 -1.42
C ARG A 171 -34.66 -15.09 -2.89
N SER A 172 -35.08 -13.87 -3.16
CA SER A 172 -35.09 -13.28 -4.49
C SER A 172 -34.12 -12.11 -4.55
N TYR A 173 -33.39 -11.99 -5.65
CA TYR A 173 -32.53 -10.85 -6.01
C TYR A 173 -32.92 -10.34 -7.38
N PHE A 174 -33.11 -9.03 -7.48
CA PHE A 174 -33.39 -8.31 -8.71
C PHE A 174 -32.23 -7.35 -8.93
N VAL A 175 -31.51 -7.53 -10.03
CA VAL A 175 -30.40 -6.68 -10.44
C VAL A 175 -30.81 -5.91 -11.68
N THR A 176 -30.76 -4.58 -11.63
CA THR A 176 -31.15 -3.71 -12.75
C THR A 176 -30.07 -2.69 -13.01
N LYS A 177 -29.79 -2.40 -14.29
CA LYS A 177 -28.82 -1.38 -14.67
C LYS A 177 -29.34 0.02 -14.36
N CYS A 178 -28.51 0.85 -13.74
CA CYS A 178 -28.91 2.19 -13.33
C CYS A 178 -29.15 3.11 -14.55
N GLN A 179 -30.18 3.94 -14.45
CA GLN A 179 -30.50 5.05 -15.32
C GLN A 179 -30.49 6.35 -14.51
N PHE A 180 -29.31 6.95 -14.42
CA PHE A 180 -29.09 8.17 -13.64
C PHE A 180 -29.87 9.37 -14.16
N VAL A 181 -30.31 10.25 -13.25
CA VAL A 181 -30.84 11.57 -13.61
C VAL A 181 -29.76 12.41 -14.28
N ASN A 182 -28.61 12.55 -13.61
CA ASN A 182 -27.40 13.16 -14.15
C ASN A 182 -26.24 12.16 -14.12
N PRO A 183 -25.83 11.59 -15.28
CA PRO A 183 -24.69 10.66 -15.35
C PRO A 183 -23.32 11.31 -15.09
N THR A 184 -23.20 12.63 -15.22
CA THR A 184 -21.94 13.39 -15.10
C THR A 184 -22.16 14.64 -14.25
N PRO A 185 -22.40 14.50 -12.94
CA PRO A 185 -22.68 15.62 -12.06
C PRO A 185 -21.45 16.51 -11.83
N SER A 186 -21.67 17.82 -11.80
CA SER A 186 -20.67 18.80 -11.36
C SER A 186 -20.37 18.65 -9.85
N THR A 187 -19.29 19.27 -9.38
CA THR A 187 -18.87 19.16 -7.96
C THR A 187 -19.95 19.59 -6.96
N GLU A 188 -20.77 20.58 -7.31
CA GLU A 188 -21.88 21.05 -6.47
C GLU A 188 -23.07 20.07 -6.50
N GLU A 189 -23.35 19.49 -7.67
CA GLU A 189 -24.44 18.53 -7.85
C GLU A 189 -24.12 17.14 -7.27
N GLN A 190 -22.83 16.81 -7.09
CA GLN A 190 -22.40 15.51 -6.59
C GLN A 190 -22.91 15.19 -5.18
N THR A 191 -23.29 16.20 -4.40
CA THR A 191 -23.83 16.03 -3.04
C THR A 191 -25.35 15.95 -2.97
N ASP A 192 -26.06 16.26 -4.07
CA ASP A 192 -27.53 16.22 -4.14
C ASP A 192 -27.99 14.85 -4.65
N ILE A 193 -28.65 14.08 -3.77
CA ILE A 193 -29.11 12.73 -4.09
C ILE A 193 -30.09 12.72 -5.27
N ARG A 194 -30.87 13.79 -5.47
CA ARG A 194 -31.88 13.87 -6.55
C ARG A 194 -31.24 14.07 -7.93
N GLN A 195 -29.99 14.52 -7.99
CA GLN A 195 -29.22 14.64 -9.24
C GLN A 195 -28.49 13.34 -9.60
N VAL A 196 -27.91 12.67 -8.60
CA VAL A 196 -26.96 11.58 -8.85
C VAL A 196 -27.58 10.19 -8.80
N ALA A 197 -28.82 10.07 -8.33
CA ALA A 197 -29.50 8.80 -8.18
C ALA A 197 -30.15 8.28 -9.47
N ASP A 198 -30.47 7.00 -9.43
CA ASP A 198 -31.28 6.33 -10.43
C ASP A 198 -32.74 6.84 -10.42
N LYS A 199 -33.34 6.97 -11.60
CA LYS A 199 -34.73 7.46 -11.76
C LYS A 199 -35.77 6.56 -11.08
N SER A 200 -35.56 5.24 -11.05
CA SER A 200 -36.47 4.30 -10.38
C SER A 200 -36.32 4.38 -8.86
N PHE A 201 -35.09 4.52 -8.36
CA PHE A 201 -34.82 4.73 -6.94
C PHE A 201 -35.55 5.98 -6.42
N LEU A 202 -35.44 7.12 -7.11
CA LEU A 202 -36.10 8.37 -6.68
C LEU A 202 -37.62 8.30 -6.63
N ARG A 203 -38.24 7.42 -7.44
CA ARG A 203 -39.68 7.18 -7.41
C ARG A 203 -40.10 6.31 -6.23
N LYS A 204 -39.22 5.40 -5.78
CA LYS A 204 -39.51 4.41 -4.72
C LYS A 204 -39.06 4.86 -3.34
N ALA A 205 -37.99 5.62 -3.23
CA ALA A 205 -37.43 6.01 -1.94
C ALA A 205 -38.32 7.05 -1.25
N THR A 206 -38.64 6.85 0.04
CA THR A 206 -39.31 7.86 0.85
C THR A 206 -38.38 9.04 1.11
N ASP A 207 -38.92 10.23 1.43
CA ASP A 207 -38.10 11.39 1.77
C ASP A 207 -37.18 11.12 2.96
N HIS A 208 -37.61 10.29 3.92
CA HIS A 208 -36.75 9.84 5.01
C HIS A 208 -35.53 9.03 4.52
N THR A 209 -35.74 8.07 3.60
CA THR A 209 -34.66 7.30 2.99
C THR A 209 -33.72 8.20 2.18
N LEU A 210 -34.27 9.14 1.39
CA LEU A 210 -33.47 10.08 0.61
C LEU A 210 -32.55 10.91 1.51
N ASN A 211 -33.09 11.49 2.59
CA ASN A 211 -32.32 12.30 3.54
C ASN A 211 -31.22 11.48 4.23
N ALA A 212 -31.53 10.25 4.67
CA ALA A 212 -30.54 9.38 5.30
C ALA A 212 -29.41 8.99 4.33
N TYR A 213 -29.76 8.64 3.08
CA TYR A 213 -28.78 8.26 2.06
C TYR A 213 -27.94 9.45 1.61
N GLU A 214 -28.53 10.65 1.52
CA GLU A 214 -27.82 11.88 1.21
C GLU A 214 -26.77 12.22 2.30
N GLN A 215 -27.12 12.13 3.58
CA GLN A 215 -26.17 12.35 4.68
C GLN A 215 -25.00 11.36 4.64
N VAL A 216 -25.31 10.07 4.41
CA VAL A 216 -24.29 9.02 4.26
C VAL A 216 -23.42 9.27 3.04
N MET A 217 -24.00 9.69 1.91
CA MET A 217 -23.30 10.00 0.68
C MET A 217 -22.35 11.19 0.85
N GLN A 218 -22.83 12.29 1.44
CA GLN A 218 -22.03 13.48 1.72
C GLN A 218 -20.85 13.12 2.64
N SER A 219 -21.09 12.31 3.66
CA SER A 219 -20.03 11.81 4.53
C SER A 219 -19.05 10.91 3.78
N ALA A 220 -19.53 10.03 2.89
CA ALA A 220 -18.69 9.12 2.11
C ALA A 220 -17.81 9.89 1.10
N LEU A 221 -18.30 10.98 0.52
CA LEU A 221 -17.50 11.83 -0.37
C LEU A 221 -16.33 12.52 0.35
N GLN A 222 -16.44 12.72 1.66
CA GLN A 222 -15.42 13.39 2.47
C GLN A 222 -14.37 12.43 3.07
N ARG A 223 -14.62 11.11 3.09
CA ARG A 223 -13.69 10.12 3.68
C ARG A 223 -13.51 8.87 2.81
N LYS A 224 -12.32 8.28 2.87
CA LYS A 224 -11.97 7.10 2.05
C LYS A 224 -12.55 5.78 2.59
N GLY A 225 -12.72 5.67 3.90
CA GLY A 225 -13.33 4.51 4.56
C GLY A 225 -14.86 4.47 4.44
N PRO A 226 -15.48 3.37 4.90
CA PRO A 226 -16.93 3.23 4.85
C PRO A 226 -17.60 4.16 5.87
N VAL A 227 -18.76 4.69 5.52
CA VAL A 227 -19.71 5.34 6.42
C VAL A 227 -20.72 4.29 6.86
N ILE A 228 -20.92 4.11 8.17
CA ILE A 228 -21.79 3.07 8.70
C ILE A 228 -22.75 3.72 9.70
N GLU A 229 -24.03 3.76 9.34
CA GLU A 229 -25.11 4.36 10.14
C GLU A 229 -26.20 3.34 10.45
N MET A 230 -26.89 3.52 11.58
CA MET A 230 -27.98 2.63 12.00
C MET A 230 -29.23 3.45 12.31
N ILE A 231 -30.36 3.02 11.75
CA ILE A 231 -31.68 3.62 11.97
C ILE A 231 -32.60 2.61 12.65
N GLU A 232 -33.29 3.04 13.69
CA GLU A 232 -34.30 2.26 14.38
C GLU A 232 -35.65 2.35 13.65
N SER A 233 -36.28 1.22 13.38
CA SER A 233 -37.63 1.17 12.82
C SER A 233 -38.66 1.24 13.96
N GLN A 234 -39.47 2.30 13.99
CA GLN A 234 -40.42 2.51 15.10
C GLN A 234 -41.42 1.35 15.22
N GLY A 235 -41.56 0.80 16.43
CA GLY A 235 -42.54 -0.26 16.74
C GLY A 235 -42.17 -1.68 16.29
N LYS A 236 -41.05 -1.90 15.59
CA LYS A 236 -40.57 -3.22 15.15
C LYS A 236 -39.23 -3.57 15.80
N ARG A 237 -38.97 -4.87 16.05
CA ARG A 237 -37.63 -5.39 16.43
C ARG A 237 -36.67 -5.52 15.24
N GLU A 238 -36.85 -4.68 14.22
CA GLU A 238 -35.99 -4.61 13.04
C GLU A 238 -35.03 -3.42 13.19
N ARG A 239 -33.81 -3.55 12.67
CA ARG A 239 -32.82 -2.47 12.61
C ARG A 239 -32.31 -2.32 11.18
N ARG A 240 -32.24 -1.07 10.70
CA ARG A 240 -31.75 -0.75 9.36
C ARG A 240 -30.30 -0.28 9.44
N LEU A 241 -29.39 -1.04 8.83
CA LEU A 241 -27.99 -0.69 8.68
C LEU A 241 -27.77 -0.05 7.30
N ILE A 242 -27.17 1.13 7.26
CA ILE A 242 -26.87 1.87 6.03
C ILE A 242 -25.36 2.03 5.92
N ILE A 243 -24.79 1.55 4.80
CA ILE A 243 -23.34 1.53 4.59
C ILE A 243 -23.02 2.25 3.28
N GLY A 244 -22.34 3.40 3.35
CA GLY A 244 -21.89 4.16 2.19
C GLY A 244 -20.39 4.02 1.95
N TYR A 245 -19.97 3.77 0.71
CA TYR A 245 -18.56 3.67 0.34
C TYR A 245 -18.32 4.00 -1.14
N HIS A 246 -17.08 4.29 -1.51
CA HIS A 246 -16.71 4.54 -2.90
C HIS A 246 -16.77 3.27 -3.76
N GLN A 247 -17.28 3.36 -4.98
CA GLN A 247 -17.22 2.26 -5.95
C GLN A 247 -15.77 1.79 -6.13
N ARG A 248 -15.59 0.46 -6.26
CA ARG A 248 -14.28 -0.22 -6.43
C ARG A 248 -13.32 -0.13 -5.23
N SER A 249 -13.76 0.39 -4.08
CA SER A 249 -12.89 0.46 -2.90
C SER A 249 -12.80 -0.85 -2.11
N THR A 250 -13.67 -1.82 -2.38
CA THR A 250 -13.70 -3.16 -1.78
C THR A 250 -14.30 -4.17 -2.76
N VAL A 251 -14.10 -5.47 -2.55
CA VAL A 251 -14.45 -6.55 -3.48
C VAL A 251 -15.15 -7.68 -2.72
N GLY A 252 -16.29 -8.19 -3.17
CA GLY A 252 -17.01 -9.26 -2.45
C GLY A 252 -17.70 -8.80 -1.17
N PHE A 253 -17.92 -7.49 -1.02
CA PHE A 253 -18.39 -6.90 0.23
C PHE A 253 -19.86 -7.22 0.52
N PHE A 254 -20.73 -7.26 -0.50
CA PHE A 254 -22.15 -7.51 -0.31
C PHE A 254 -22.41 -8.92 0.23
N SER A 255 -21.76 -9.94 -0.34
CA SER A 255 -21.86 -11.31 0.15
C SER A 255 -21.21 -11.52 1.53
N ALA A 256 -20.06 -10.89 1.78
CA ALA A 256 -19.38 -10.99 3.07
C ALA A 256 -20.20 -10.39 4.24
N MET A 257 -21.02 -9.37 3.97
CA MET A 257 -21.95 -8.82 4.96
C MET A 257 -23.00 -9.84 5.43
N SER A 258 -23.42 -10.76 4.56
CA SER A 258 -24.32 -11.86 4.94
C SER A 258 -23.72 -12.76 5.99
N ASP A 259 -22.48 -13.18 5.78
CA ASP A 259 -21.75 -14.01 6.73
C ASP A 259 -21.65 -13.31 8.10
N LEU A 260 -21.44 -11.99 8.10
CA LEU A 260 -21.35 -11.19 9.32
C LEU A 260 -22.63 -11.19 10.14
N TYR A 261 -23.76 -10.82 9.56
CA TYR A 261 -24.98 -10.77 10.36
C TYR A 261 -25.51 -12.18 10.68
N HIS A 262 -25.24 -13.20 9.84
CA HIS A 262 -25.55 -14.61 10.15
C HIS A 262 -24.78 -15.11 11.38
N TYR A 263 -23.51 -14.75 11.53
CA TYR A 263 -22.70 -15.09 12.72
C TYR A 263 -23.33 -14.59 14.03
N TYR A 264 -24.05 -13.46 13.98
CA TYR A 264 -24.80 -12.92 15.12
C TYR A 264 -26.24 -13.40 15.24
N ASN A 265 -26.61 -14.48 14.51
CA ASN A 265 -27.97 -15.01 14.45
C ASN A 265 -29.02 -13.96 14.02
N LEU A 266 -28.63 -13.06 13.13
CA LEU A 266 -29.54 -12.15 12.45
C LEU A 266 -29.81 -12.68 11.06
N PHE A 267 -30.92 -12.24 10.47
CA PHE A 267 -31.19 -12.44 9.06
C PHE A 267 -31.68 -11.13 8.44
N SER A 268 -31.48 -11.01 7.13
CA SER A 268 -32.01 -9.88 6.37
C SER A 268 -33.38 -10.24 5.79
N ALA A 269 -34.40 -9.43 6.06
CA ALA A 269 -35.68 -9.50 5.38
C ALA A 269 -35.56 -8.87 3.97
N ARG A 270 -34.91 -7.70 3.90
CA ARG A 270 -34.71 -6.93 2.67
C ARG A 270 -33.27 -6.40 2.57
N LYS A 271 -32.75 -6.31 1.34
CA LYS A 271 -31.49 -5.62 1.05
C LYS A 271 -31.65 -4.72 -0.17
N TYR A 272 -30.96 -3.60 -0.12
CA TYR A 272 -30.84 -2.67 -1.24
C TYR A 272 -29.37 -2.34 -1.45
N VAL A 273 -28.93 -2.33 -2.71
CA VAL A 273 -27.66 -1.76 -3.13
C VAL A 273 -27.98 -0.70 -4.15
N GLU A 274 -27.75 0.55 -3.78
CA GLU A 274 -27.93 1.72 -4.64
C GLU A 274 -26.57 2.25 -5.05
N GLN A 275 -26.32 2.34 -6.35
CA GLN A 275 -25.12 2.94 -6.90
C GLN A 275 -25.49 4.29 -7.51
N PHE A 276 -24.63 5.30 -7.32
CA PHE A 276 -24.87 6.68 -7.73
C PHE A 276 -23.85 7.13 -8.79
N SER A 277 -24.21 8.10 -9.63
CA SER A 277 -23.34 8.59 -10.71
C SER A 277 -22.10 9.35 -10.23
N ASN A 278 -22.09 9.82 -8.99
CA ASN A 278 -20.93 10.41 -8.33
C ASN A 278 -19.89 9.37 -7.83
N GLY A 279 -20.12 8.07 -8.10
CA GLY A 279 -19.19 7.02 -7.72
C GLY A 279 -19.34 6.48 -6.30
N ILE A 280 -20.46 6.76 -5.61
CA ILE A 280 -20.79 6.18 -4.31
C ILE A 280 -21.69 4.94 -4.48
N THR A 281 -21.53 3.97 -3.58
CA THR A 281 -22.44 2.84 -3.37
C THR A 281 -23.01 2.93 -1.95
N ILE A 282 -24.32 2.76 -1.80
CA ILE A 282 -24.99 2.65 -0.49
C ILE A 282 -25.70 1.31 -0.40
N ILE A 283 -25.40 0.55 0.66
CA ILE A 283 -26.09 -0.69 1.00
C ILE A 283 -27.07 -0.41 2.15
N GLY A 284 -28.34 -0.75 1.97
CA GLY A 284 -29.35 -0.78 3.03
C GLY A 284 -29.69 -2.22 3.42
N LEU A 285 -29.41 -2.61 4.66
CA LEU A 285 -29.72 -3.93 5.20
C LEU A 285 -30.79 -3.82 6.29
N TYR A 286 -31.91 -4.52 6.11
CA TYR A 286 -32.99 -4.60 7.10
C TYR A 286 -32.84 -5.91 7.89
N LEU A 287 -32.34 -5.80 9.13
CA LEU A 287 -31.90 -6.93 9.94
C LEU A 287 -32.90 -7.21 11.08
N SER A 288 -33.23 -8.49 11.24
CA SER A 288 -34.08 -9.00 12.31
C SER A 288 -33.44 -10.23 12.97
N PRO A 289 -33.73 -10.52 14.26
CA PRO A 289 -33.26 -11.74 14.91
C PRO A 289 -33.87 -12.98 14.27
N VAL A 290 -33.09 -14.05 14.11
CA VAL A 290 -33.61 -15.34 13.64
C VAL A 290 -34.69 -15.85 14.61
N PRO A 291 -35.90 -16.22 14.13
CA PRO A 291 -36.97 -16.70 15.00
C PRO A 291 -36.55 -17.92 15.84
N GLY A 292 -36.85 -17.89 17.14
CA GLY A 292 -36.49 -18.99 18.06
C GLY A 292 -35.00 -19.06 18.45
N SER A 293 -34.17 -18.10 18.04
CA SER A 293 -32.76 -18.04 18.43
C SER A 293 -32.58 -17.61 19.89
N THR A 294 -31.57 -18.16 20.57
CA THR A 294 -31.12 -17.76 21.91
C THR A 294 -30.13 -16.58 21.88
N ALA A 295 -30.11 -15.83 20.77
CA ALA A 295 -29.18 -14.72 20.57
C ALA A 295 -29.40 -13.57 21.56
N LEU A 296 -28.34 -12.78 21.76
CA LEU A 296 -28.44 -11.51 22.50
C LEU A 296 -29.45 -10.56 21.81
N PRO A 297 -30.03 -9.60 22.56
CA PRO A 297 -30.92 -8.60 21.98
C PRO A 297 -30.31 -7.89 20.78
N ILE A 298 -31.13 -7.58 19.77
CA ILE A 298 -30.66 -6.95 18.52
C ILE A 298 -30.01 -5.59 18.78
N GLU A 299 -30.48 -4.89 19.82
CA GLU A 299 -29.97 -3.64 20.32
C GLU A 299 -28.46 -3.74 20.62
N THR A 300 -27.99 -4.86 21.14
CA THR A 300 -26.57 -5.07 21.47
C THR A 300 -25.80 -5.65 20.27
N THR A 301 -26.39 -6.58 19.53
CA THR A 301 -25.70 -7.23 18.39
C THR A 301 -25.49 -6.31 17.20
N ILE A 302 -26.41 -5.36 16.94
CA ILE A 302 -26.32 -4.48 15.77
C ILE A 302 -25.08 -3.59 15.82
N HIS A 303 -24.73 -3.06 16.99
CA HIS A 303 -23.53 -2.25 17.16
C HIS A 303 -22.24 -3.06 16.94
N GLN A 304 -22.25 -4.35 17.28
CA GLN A 304 -21.12 -5.22 17.00
C GLN A 304 -20.98 -5.45 15.49
N VAL A 305 -22.08 -5.70 14.78
CA VAL A 305 -22.11 -5.78 13.31
C VAL A 305 -21.59 -4.49 12.68
N MET A 306 -22.01 -3.32 13.17
CA MET A 306 -21.51 -2.02 12.69
C MET A 306 -19.99 -1.91 12.81
N LYS A 307 -19.42 -2.23 13.99
CA LYS A 307 -17.96 -2.15 14.20
C LYS A 307 -17.21 -3.09 13.27
N GLU A 308 -17.68 -4.33 13.14
CA GLU A 308 -17.02 -5.37 12.36
C GLU A 308 -17.22 -5.24 10.85
N THR A 309 -18.23 -4.48 10.41
CA THR A 309 -18.42 -4.09 9.00
C THR A 309 -17.15 -3.43 8.44
N SER A 310 -16.45 -2.63 9.24
CA SER A 310 -15.18 -2.00 8.82
C SER A 310 -14.05 -3.01 8.56
N LEU A 311 -14.02 -4.14 9.28
CA LEU A 311 -13.04 -5.21 9.06
C LEU A 311 -13.34 -5.97 7.77
N ILE A 312 -14.62 -6.29 7.55
CA ILE A 312 -15.09 -6.89 6.31
C ILE A 312 -14.85 -5.95 5.12
N TYR A 313 -14.96 -4.63 5.30
CA TYR A 313 -14.65 -3.67 4.24
C TYR A 313 -13.17 -3.74 3.83
N CYS A 314 -12.25 -3.79 4.80
CA CYS A 314 -10.82 -3.90 4.52
C CYS A 314 -10.41 -5.26 3.94
N LEU A 315 -10.97 -6.34 4.48
CA LEU A 315 -10.63 -7.72 4.17
C LEU A 315 -11.92 -8.56 4.04
N PRO A 316 -12.66 -8.40 2.94
CA PRO A 316 -13.94 -9.07 2.72
C PRO A 316 -13.80 -10.59 2.54
N SER A 317 -12.61 -11.05 2.16
CA SER A 317 -12.29 -12.47 2.03
C SER A 317 -10.92 -12.76 2.61
N SER A 318 -10.79 -13.92 3.26
CA SER A 318 -9.52 -14.42 3.75
C SER A 318 -9.47 -15.96 3.65
N PRO A 319 -8.27 -16.58 3.66
CA PRO A 319 -8.12 -18.02 3.76
C PRO A 319 -8.71 -18.65 5.03
N LEU A 320 -9.03 -17.84 6.05
CA LEU A 320 -9.68 -18.27 7.30
C LEU A 320 -11.20 -18.02 7.29
N GLN A 321 -11.76 -17.46 6.20
CA GLN A 321 -13.19 -17.16 6.08
C GLN A 321 -14.08 -18.36 6.37
N TYR A 322 -13.67 -19.57 5.98
CA TYR A 322 -14.46 -20.78 6.23
C TYR A 322 -14.64 -21.09 7.74
N LEU A 323 -13.66 -20.74 8.59
CA LEU A 323 -13.76 -20.91 10.04
C LEU A 323 -14.77 -19.92 10.62
N PHE A 324 -14.76 -18.70 10.10
CA PHE A 324 -15.74 -17.67 10.46
C PHE A 324 -17.16 -18.08 10.08
N GLN A 325 -17.37 -18.50 8.84
CA GLN A 325 -18.69 -18.88 8.36
C GLN A 325 -19.25 -20.13 9.08
N ARG A 326 -18.39 -20.98 9.65
CA ARG A 326 -18.77 -22.14 10.48
C ARG A 326 -18.93 -21.79 11.97
N ASN A 327 -18.93 -20.51 12.33
CA ASN A 327 -18.98 -20.02 13.71
C ASN A 327 -17.85 -20.54 14.61
N GLN A 328 -16.73 -21.00 14.03
CA GLN A 328 -15.56 -21.48 14.78
C GLN A 328 -14.65 -20.33 15.23
N LEU A 329 -14.55 -19.28 14.42
CA LEU A 329 -13.87 -18.03 14.74
C LEU A 329 -14.83 -16.85 14.54
N SER A 330 -14.64 -15.75 15.26
CA SER A 330 -15.24 -14.46 14.90
C SER A 330 -14.53 -13.84 13.70
N VAL A 331 -15.12 -12.80 13.09
CA VAL A 331 -14.45 -12.03 12.04
C VAL A 331 -13.17 -11.36 12.57
N GLN A 332 -13.19 -10.85 13.80
CA GLN A 332 -12.01 -10.25 14.41
C GLN A 332 -10.89 -11.28 14.56
N GLU A 333 -11.19 -12.47 15.06
CA GLU A 333 -10.23 -13.58 15.20
C GLU A 333 -9.70 -14.05 13.85
N SER A 334 -10.57 -14.12 12.82
CA SER A 334 -10.18 -14.57 11.48
C SER A 334 -9.28 -13.56 10.78
N VAL A 335 -9.61 -12.27 10.89
CA VAL A 335 -8.80 -11.18 10.34
C VAL A 335 -7.47 -11.06 11.08
N TYR A 336 -7.47 -11.16 12.42
CA TYR A 336 -6.26 -11.24 13.23
C TYR A 336 -5.39 -12.42 12.80
N GLY A 337 -5.97 -13.62 12.68
CA GLY A 337 -5.27 -14.83 12.26
C GLY A 337 -4.67 -14.70 10.86
N TYR A 338 -5.35 -14.00 9.95
CA TYR A 338 -4.85 -13.72 8.61
C TYR A 338 -3.64 -12.76 8.62
N VAL A 339 -3.69 -11.68 9.41
CA VAL A 339 -2.56 -10.76 9.56
C VAL A 339 -1.37 -11.47 10.21
N ALA A 340 -1.60 -12.22 11.29
CA ALA A 340 -0.56 -12.95 11.97
C ALA A 340 0.03 -14.10 11.11
N TRP A 341 -0.76 -14.69 10.21
CA TRP A 341 -0.25 -15.58 9.16
C TRP A 341 0.70 -14.87 8.19
N ILE A 342 0.35 -13.66 7.73
CA ILE A 342 1.25 -12.84 6.90
C ILE A 342 2.53 -12.52 7.66
N PHE A 343 2.44 -12.14 8.94
CA PHE A 343 3.62 -11.91 9.77
C PHE A 343 4.48 -13.16 9.89
N ALA A 344 3.89 -14.29 10.28
CA ALA A 344 4.57 -15.57 10.43
C ALA A 344 5.26 -16.01 9.13
N GLN A 345 4.63 -15.80 7.96
CA GLN A 345 5.23 -16.09 6.66
C GLN A 345 6.58 -15.38 6.44
N HIS A 346 6.75 -14.15 6.93
CA HIS A 346 7.98 -13.37 6.72
C HIS A 346 9.03 -13.62 7.81
N PHE A 347 8.60 -13.92 9.05
CA PHE A 347 9.46 -13.88 10.23
C PHE A 347 9.62 -15.22 10.96
N LEU A 348 9.01 -16.32 10.48
CA LEU A 348 9.39 -17.68 10.88
C LEU A 348 10.79 -18.01 10.37
N ASN A 349 11.80 -17.52 11.08
CA ASN A 349 13.19 -17.70 10.69
C ASN A 349 13.72 -19.09 11.05
N ARG A 350 14.48 -19.67 10.10
CA ARG A 350 15.08 -21.00 10.16
C ARG A 350 16.52 -20.98 9.66
N LEU A 351 17.35 -20.19 10.31
CA LEU A 351 18.78 -20.48 10.31
C LEU A 351 19.04 -21.45 11.45
N GLY A 352 19.14 -22.74 11.13
CA GLY A 352 19.43 -23.79 12.10
C GLY A 352 20.75 -23.54 12.85
N LYS A 353 20.99 -24.28 13.94
CA LYS A 353 22.24 -24.17 14.71
C LYS A 353 23.47 -24.44 13.84
N GLU A 354 23.31 -25.26 12.80
CA GLU A 354 24.31 -25.63 11.83
C GLU A 354 24.75 -24.43 10.97
N TYR A 355 23.81 -23.54 10.59
CA TYR A 355 24.14 -22.31 9.88
C TYR A 355 24.96 -21.38 10.79
N LEU A 356 24.57 -21.25 12.05
CA LEU A 356 25.32 -20.47 13.04
C LEU A 356 26.73 -21.01 13.25
N SER A 357 26.86 -22.33 13.39
CA SER A 357 28.16 -22.99 13.48
C SER A 357 29.00 -22.75 12.23
N LEU A 358 28.42 -22.85 11.03
CA LEU A 358 29.13 -22.59 9.77
C LEU A 358 29.55 -21.12 9.65
N SER A 359 28.67 -20.19 10.00
CA SER A 359 28.97 -18.75 10.01
C SER A 359 30.11 -18.40 10.97
N ASN A 360 30.23 -19.10 12.09
CA ASN A 360 31.31 -18.89 13.06
C ASN A 360 32.65 -19.50 12.62
N ILE A 361 32.63 -20.48 11.71
CA ILE A 361 33.83 -21.12 11.15
C ILE A 361 34.37 -20.34 9.95
N LEU A 362 33.48 -19.76 9.14
CA LEU A 362 33.85 -19.05 7.93
C LEU A 362 34.39 -17.64 8.25
N ASP A 363 35.46 -17.25 7.55
CA ASP A 363 36.02 -15.90 7.63
C ASP A 363 35.04 -14.87 7.03
N ALA A 364 34.45 -14.04 7.88
CA ALA A 364 33.52 -12.97 7.52
C ALA A 364 34.18 -11.85 6.68
N ARG A 365 35.52 -11.78 6.62
CA ARG A 365 36.24 -10.82 5.77
C ARG A 365 36.49 -11.36 4.37
N ASN A 366 36.17 -12.63 4.12
CA ASN A 366 36.29 -13.26 2.82
C ASN A 366 34.96 -13.16 2.05
N PRO A 367 34.87 -12.36 0.97
CA PRO A 367 33.63 -12.13 0.24
C PRO A 367 33.01 -13.41 -0.35
N VAL A 368 33.85 -14.39 -0.73
CA VAL A 368 33.38 -15.67 -1.30
C VAL A 368 32.67 -16.50 -0.23
N HIS A 369 33.19 -16.50 0.99
CA HIS A 369 32.56 -17.19 2.11
C HIS A 369 31.22 -16.56 2.47
N GLU A 370 31.18 -15.23 2.53
CA GLU A 370 29.96 -14.48 2.84
C GLU A 370 28.87 -14.69 1.77
N GLU A 371 29.24 -14.73 0.48
CA GLU A 371 28.29 -15.00 -0.61
C GLU A 371 27.70 -16.41 -0.53
N VAL A 372 28.54 -17.43 -0.31
CA VAL A 372 28.07 -18.82 -0.14
C VAL A 372 27.16 -18.94 1.07
N LEU A 373 27.53 -18.29 2.17
CA LEU A 373 26.73 -18.24 3.38
C LEU A 373 25.36 -17.57 3.11
N ASN A 374 25.34 -16.43 2.41
CA ASN A 374 24.12 -15.73 2.00
C ASN A 374 23.24 -16.56 1.06
N LYS A 375 23.82 -17.26 0.09
CA LYS A 375 23.10 -18.19 -0.81
C LYS A 375 22.51 -19.37 -0.04
N LEU A 376 23.26 -19.96 0.89
CA LEU A 376 22.79 -21.05 1.75
C LEU A 376 21.66 -20.60 2.67
N LYS A 377 21.81 -19.43 3.29
CA LYS A 377 20.75 -18.75 4.08
C LYS A 377 19.46 -18.62 3.28
N LYS A 378 19.55 -18.09 2.05
CA LYS A 378 18.39 -17.90 1.16
C LYS A 378 17.69 -19.22 0.88
N ARG A 379 18.45 -20.30 0.67
CA ARG A 379 17.91 -21.64 0.39
C ARG A 379 17.26 -22.30 1.62
N LEU A 380 17.90 -22.23 2.80
CA LEU A 380 17.35 -22.79 4.05
C LEU A 380 16.03 -22.13 4.47
N ARG A 381 15.87 -20.82 4.21
CA ARG A 381 14.59 -20.12 4.40
C ARG A 381 13.49 -20.65 3.48
N GLN A 382 13.83 -21.07 2.25
CA GLN A 382 12.86 -21.50 1.25
C GLN A 382 12.30 -22.91 1.48
N ASP A 383 13.13 -23.84 1.98
CA ASP A 383 12.80 -25.27 1.91
C ASP A 383 11.97 -25.81 3.09
N THR A 384 11.69 -24.99 4.12
CA THR A 384 11.16 -25.55 5.38
C THR A 384 9.73 -25.11 5.76
N PHE A 385 9.34 -23.82 5.70
CA PHE A 385 7.97 -23.34 6.04
C PHE A 385 7.32 -22.72 4.79
N THR A 386 6.50 -23.48 4.08
CA THR A 386 5.70 -22.91 2.99
C THR A 386 4.49 -22.16 3.53
N ARG A 387 3.99 -21.20 2.75
CA ARG A 387 2.80 -20.40 3.07
C ARG A 387 1.59 -21.28 3.36
N GLU A 388 1.39 -22.30 2.54
CA GLU A 388 0.30 -23.28 2.63
C GLU A 388 0.46 -24.13 3.89
N TYR A 389 1.69 -24.56 4.21
CA TYR A 389 1.95 -25.35 5.42
C TYR A 389 1.67 -24.56 6.71
N ILE A 390 2.09 -23.29 6.79
CA ILE A 390 1.75 -22.42 7.94
C ILE A 390 0.23 -22.26 8.04
N LEU A 391 -0.45 -22.05 6.90
CA LEU A 391 -1.92 -21.90 6.88
C LEU A 391 -2.62 -23.17 7.37
N ASP A 392 -2.18 -24.34 6.92
CA ASP A 392 -2.75 -25.63 7.33
C ASP A 392 -2.56 -25.90 8.82
N ILE A 393 -1.43 -25.48 9.40
CA ILE A 393 -1.22 -25.49 10.86
C ILE A 393 -2.25 -24.59 11.55
N ILE A 394 -2.39 -23.33 11.13
CA ILE A 394 -3.33 -22.38 11.75
C ILE A 394 -4.76 -22.92 11.72
N LYS A 395 -5.17 -23.51 10.60
CA LYS A 395 -6.50 -24.11 10.43
C LYS A 395 -6.80 -25.26 11.38
N ARG A 396 -5.79 -25.98 11.89
CA ARG A 396 -5.96 -27.10 12.83
C ARG A 396 -6.22 -26.66 14.27
N TYR A 397 -5.81 -25.45 14.65
CA TYR A 397 -5.88 -24.96 16.03
C TYR A 397 -6.63 -23.63 16.17
N PRO A 398 -7.93 -23.57 15.82
CA PRO A 398 -8.72 -22.34 15.96
C PRO A 398 -8.77 -21.81 17.40
N ASP A 399 -8.72 -22.68 18.41
CA ASP A 399 -8.75 -22.25 19.81
C ASP A 399 -7.46 -21.54 20.25
N LEU A 400 -6.29 -21.90 19.68
CA LEU A 400 -5.06 -21.13 19.89
C LEU A 400 -5.17 -19.74 19.27
N VAL A 401 -5.81 -19.60 18.10
CA VAL A 401 -6.05 -18.30 17.47
C VAL A 401 -6.92 -17.42 18.37
N LYS A 402 -7.97 -17.97 19.00
CA LYS A 402 -8.82 -17.24 19.95
C LYS A 402 -8.05 -16.71 21.15
N LEU A 403 -7.22 -17.56 21.76
CA LEU A 403 -6.41 -17.18 22.93
C LEU A 403 -5.40 -16.08 22.59
N LEU A 404 -4.74 -16.20 21.44
CA LEU A 404 -3.79 -15.20 20.96
C LEU A 404 -4.47 -13.89 20.54
N TYR A 405 -5.65 -13.96 19.93
CA TYR A 405 -6.47 -12.79 19.67
C TYR A 405 -6.89 -12.10 20.97
N ALA A 406 -7.33 -12.85 21.98
CA ALA A 406 -7.73 -12.28 23.26
C ALA A 406 -6.58 -11.53 23.95
N ASN A 407 -5.35 -12.07 23.87
CA ASN A 407 -4.15 -11.40 24.34
C ASN A 407 -3.87 -10.09 23.59
N PHE A 408 -3.94 -10.12 22.25
CA PHE A 408 -3.79 -8.93 21.41
C PHE A 408 -4.85 -7.86 21.73
N ALA A 409 -6.12 -8.26 21.79
CA ALA A 409 -7.23 -7.36 22.03
C ALA A 409 -7.21 -6.78 23.45
N THR A 410 -6.76 -7.54 24.47
CA THR A 410 -6.63 -7.02 25.84
C THR A 410 -5.68 -5.82 25.91
N VAL A 411 -4.67 -5.77 25.05
CA VAL A 411 -3.71 -4.66 24.99
C VAL A 411 -4.23 -3.50 24.15
N HIS A 412 -4.83 -3.77 22.99
CA HIS A 412 -5.12 -2.74 21.99
C HIS A 412 -6.59 -2.31 21.87
N TYR A 413 -7.51 -2.99 22.54
CA TYR A 413 -8.93 -2.64 22.53
C TYR A 413 -9.26 -1.61 23.61
N VAL A 414 -9.80 -0.46 23.21
CA VAL A 414 -10.30 0.58 24.13
C VAL A 414 -11.83 0.54 24.15
N ASN A 415 -12.43 0.34 25.33
CA ASN A 415 -13.88 0.51 25.49
C ASN A 415 -14.22 2.00 25.64
N GLN A 416 -14.68 2.62 24.55
CA GLN A 416 -14.99 4.06 24.49
C GLN A 416 -16.48 4.38 24.71
N ARG A 417 -17.31 3.41 25.11
CA ARG A 417 -18.72 3.70 25.43
C ARG A 417 -18.81 4.54 26.71
N GLU A 418 -19.75 5.49 26.72
CA GLU A 418 -20.14 6.20 27.94
C GLU A 418 -20.50 5.19 29.03
N ALA A 419 -20.19 5.50 30.29
CA ALA A 419 -20.43 4.62 31.44
C ALA A 419 -21.91 4.21 31.61
N SER A 420 -22.83 4.87 30.91
CA SER A 420 -24.28 4.63 30.84
C SER A 420 -24.69 3.52 29.84
N LEU A 421 -23.82 3.08 28.92
CA LEU A 421 -24.13 2.11 27.87
C LEU A 421 -23.56 0.72 28.19
N GLU A 422 -24.30 -0.35 27.84
CA GLU A 422 -23.82 -1.72 28.02
C GLU A 422 -22.51 -1.99 27.25
N PRO A 423 -21.57 -2.79 27.80
CA PRO A 423 -20.33 -3.13 27.13
C PRO A 423 -20.59 -3.92 25.83
N THR A 424 -19.75 -3.70 24.80
CA THR A 424 -19.83 -4.42 23.52
C THR A 424 -19.69 -5.94 23.69
N ILE A 425 -20.29 -6.73 22.79
CA ILE A 425 -20.19 -8.20 22.80
C ILE A 425 -18.73 -8.66 22.73
N SER A 426 -17.87 -8.02 21.91
CA SER A 426 -16.43 -8.33 21.93
C SER A 426 -15.81 -8.12 23.30
N TYR A 427 -16.12 -7.03 23.99
CA TYR A 427 -15.62 -6.79 25.34
C TYR A 427 -16.12 -7.85 26.33
N GLN A 428 -17.41 -8.21 26.27
CA GLN A 428 -17.98 -9.27 27.11
C GLN A 428 -17.28 -10.61 26.85
N ARG A 429 -17.03 -10.97 25.59
CA ARG A 429 -16.25 -12.17 25.22
C ARG A 429 -14.81 -12.09 25.73
N LEU A 430 -14.16 -10.94 25.65
CA LEU A 430 -12.82 -10.73 26.19
C LEU A 430 -12.77 -10.83 27.72
N THR A 431 -13.87 -10.51 28.42
CA THR A 431 -13.95 -10.69 29.87
C THR A 431 -14.22 -12.13 30.31
N THR A 432 -14.82 -12.96 29.45
CA THR A 432 -15.08 -14.38 29.74
C THR A 432 -13.93 -15.30 29.33
N VAL A 433 -13.12 -14.89 28.35
CA VAL A 433 -11.89 -15.62 27.99
C VAL A 433 -10.83 -15.45 29.08
N GLU A 434 -10.19 -16.56 29.45
CA GLU A 434 -9.11 -16.59 30.44
C GLU A 434 -7.98 -15.62 30.02
N LYS A 435 -7.69 -14.63 30.87
CA LYS A 435 -6.61 -13.65 30.63
C LYS A 435 -5.28 -14.29 30.96
N LEU A 436 -4.64 -14.84 29.94
CA LEU A 436 -3.34 -15.47 30.04
C LEU A 436 -2.23 -14.44 29.80
N SER A 437 -1.22 -14.47 30.66
CA SER A 437 0.07 -13.80 30.45
C SER A 437 0.79 -14.40 29.23
N ASN A 438 1.84 -13.71 28.78
CA ASN A 438 2.66 -14.17 27.67
C ASN A 438 3.35 -15.52 27.97
N GLU A 439 3.75 -15.73 29.22
CA GLU A 439 4.42 -16.93 29.70
C GLU A 439 3.44 -18.11 29.73
N GLU A 440 2.22 -17.88 30.24
CA GLU A 440 1.16 -18.89 30.25
C GLU A 440 0.71 -19.26 28.84
N LEU A 441 0.60 -18.29 27.92
CA LEU A 441 0.31 -18.56 26.51
C LEU A 441 1.40 -19.40 25.84
N SER A 442 2.68 -19.07 26.07
CA SER A 442 3.79 -19.87 25.56
C SER A 442 3.74 -21.32 26.09
N HIS A 443 3.41 -21.49 27.37
CA HIS A 443 3.20 -22.82 27.94
C HIS A 443 2.01 -23.55 27.30
N LYS A 444 0.85 -22.90 27.13
CA LYS A 444 -0.31 -23.51 26.47
C LYS A 444 -0.02 -23.89 25.02
N ILE A 445 0.69 -23.05 24.27
CA ILE A 445 1.13 -23.37 22.90
C ILE A 445 1.94 -24.67 22.91
N LYS A 446 2.97 -24.77 23.77
CA LYS A 446 3.82 -25.97 23.90
C LYS A 446 3.02 -27.24 24.22
N VAL A 447 2.03 -27.14 25.10
CA VAL A 447 1.21 -28.29 25.52
C VAL A 447 0.24 -28.74 24.42
N LEU A 448 -0.33 -27.80 23.65
CA LEU A 448 -1.39 -28.09 22.67
C LEU A 448 -0.86 -28.50 21.29
N THR A 449 0.31 -28.01 20.89
CA THR A 449 0.92 -28.35 19.60
C THR A 449 1.57 -29.73 19.61
N SER A 450 1.48 -30.47 18.50
CA SER A 450 1.96 -31.86 18.42
C SER A 450 3.42 -31.98 17.99
N ASN A 451 4.00 -30.92 17.39
CA ASN A 451 5.40 -30.89 16.98
C ASN A 451 5.99 -29.47 17.05
N ALA A 452 7.31 -29.39 16.94
CA ALA A 452 8.05 -28.12 17.02
C ALA A 452 7.66 -27.12 15.91
N HIS A 453 7.22 -27.58 14.73
CA HIS A 453 6.84 -26.68 13.64
C HIS A 453 5.55 -25.94 13.99
N GLU A 454 4.55 -26.66 14.49
CA GLU A 454 3.29 -26.09 14.97
C GLU A 454 3.51 -25.12 16.13
N GLN A 455 4.38 -25.49 17.08
CA GLN A 455 4.77 -24.63 18.19
C GLN A 455 5.36 -23.30 17.69
N LEU A 456 6.34 -23.35 16.78
CA LEU A 456 7.00 -22.17 16.23
C LEU A 456 6.01 -21.23 15.53
N VAL A 457 5.03 -21.77 14.81
CA VAL A 457 4.00 -20.95 14.14
C VAL A 457 3.22 -20.11 15.14
N PHE A 458 2.74 -20.71 16.24
CA PHE A 458 1.98 -19.97 17.24
C PHE A 458 2.87 -19.12 18.17
N GLU A 459 4.13 -19.51 18.39
CA GLU A 459 5.11 -18.62 19.04
C GLU A 459 5.38 -17.36 18.20
N SER A 460 5.34 -17.46 16.86
CA SER A 460 5.41 -16.28 15.98
C SER A 460 4.21 -15.34 16.15
N PHE A 461 3.01 -15.86 16.42
CA PHE A 461 1.83 -15.03 16.71
C PHE A 461 2.00 -14.30 18.05
N LEU A 462 2.53 -14.99 19.06
CA LEU A 462 2.84 -14.36 20.34
C LEU A 462 3.92 -13.27 20.19
N THR A 463 4.93 -13.51 19.37
CA THR A 463 5.95 -12.51 19.00
C THR A 463 5.32 -11.31 18.31
N PHE A 464 4.36 -11.51 17.40
CA PHE A 464 3.60 -10.42 16.80
C PHE A 464 2.91 -9.56 17.88
N ASN A 465 2.11 -10.18 18.75
CA ASN A 465 1.39 -9.47 19.81
C ASN A 465 2.29 -8.65 20.72
N LYS A 466 3.43 -9.21 21.14
CA LYS A 466 4.40 -8.53 22.02
C LYS A 466 4.99 -7.27 21.41
N ASN A 467 5.07 -7.21 20.08
CA ASN A 467 5.81 -6.18 19.38
C ASN A 467 4.91 -5.14 18.71
N VAL A 468 3.60 -5.35 18.58
CA VAL A 468 2.68 -4.30 18.12
C VAL A 468 2.57 -3.22 19.20
N VAL A 469 2.89 -1.97 18.84
CA VAL A 469 2.82 -0.81 19.75
C VAL A 469 1.68 0.14 19.42
N LYS A 470 1.23 0.20 18.16
CA LYS A 470 0.02 0.92 17.72
C LYS A 470 -0.68 0.12 16.60
N THR A 471 -2.00 0.17 16.52
CA THR A 471 -2.75 -0.47 15.44
C THR A 471 -4.10 0.19 15.21
N ASN A 472 -4.52 0.33 13.95
CA ASN A 472 -5.84 0.83 13.60
C ASN A 472 -6.92 -0.26 13.59
N PHE A 473 -6.59 -1.51 13.96
CA PHE A 473 -7.47 -2.68 13.83
C PHE A 473 -8.92 -2.46 14.32
N PHE A 474 -9.09 -1.71 15.41
CA PHE A 474 -10.40 -1.46 16.02
C PHE A 474 -11.12 -0.20 15.52
N GLN A 475 -10.48 0.63 14.70
CA GLN A 475 -11.09 1.85 14.16
C GLN A 475 -12.13 1.52 13.08
N THR A 476 -13.25 2.24 13.04
CA THR A 476 -14.36 1.97 12.12
C THR A 476 -14.21 2.59 10.73
N THR A 477 -13.34 3.59 10.58
CA THR A 477 -13.19 4.40 9.35
C THR A 477 -11.99 4.01 8.48
N LYS A 478 -11.30 2.93 8.84
CA LYS A 478 -10.08 2.44 8.18
C LYS A 478 -10.36 1.84 6.79
N VAL A 479 -9.36 1.92 5.92
CA VAL A 479 -9.40 1.35 4.55
C VAL A 479 -8.49 0.14 4.36
N ALA A 480 -7.43 0.02 5.17
CA ALA A 480 -6.61 -1.16 5.32
C ALA A 480 -6.15 -1.27 6.78
N LEU A 481 -5.58 -2.42 7.15
CA LEU A 481 -5.07 -2.66 8.49
C LEU A 481 -3.61 -2.22 8.58
N SER A 482 -3.27 -1.47 9.62
CA SER A 482 -1.91 -1.04 9.89
C SER A 482 -1.48 -1.37 11.31
N PHE A 483 -0.21 -1.74 11.43
CA PHE A 483 0.44 -2.12 12.69
C PHE A 483 1.79 -1.45 12.75
N ARG A 484 2.05 -0.67 13.79
CA ARG A 484 3.37 -0.16 14.14
C ARG A 484 4.02 -1.18 15.08
N LEU A 485 5.16 -1.75 14.69
CA LEU A 485 5.86 -2.80 15.44
C LEU A 485 7.25 -2.39 15.91
N ARG A 486 7.60 -2.75 17.15
CA ARG A 486 8.98 -2.76 17.60
C ARG A 486 9.72 -3.94 16.95
N PRO A 487 10.79 -3.72 16.18
CA PRO A 487 11.43 -4.75 15.37
C PRO A 487 12.48 -5.58 16.15
N ASP A 488 12.47 -5.57 17.48
CA ASP A 488 13.49 -6.22 18.35
C ASP A 488 13.56 -7.74 18.16
N PHE A 489 12.51 -8.34 17.62
CA PHE A 489 12.44 -9.78 17.35
C PHE A 489 13.24 -10.20 16.09
N LEU A 490 13.69 -9.25 15.27
CA LEU A 490 14.49 -9.54 14.10
C LEU A 490 15.88 -10.05 14.52
N PRO A 491 16.35 -11.20 13.98
CA PRO A 491 17.64 -11.74 14.39
C PRO A 491 18.80 -10.93 13.83
N GLU A 492 19.74 -10.55 14.71
CA GLU A 492 20.90 -9.71 14.40
C GLU A 492 21.83 -10.32 13.35
N ILE A 493 21.93 -11.66 13.30
CA ILE A 493 22.69 -12.35 12.24
C ILE A 493 22.10 -12.11 10.84
N GLU A 494 20.81 -11.80 10.74
CA GLU A 494 20.18 -11.52 9.47
C GLU A 494 20.07 -10.03 9.16
N TYR A 495 19.79 -9.25 10.20
CA TYR A 495 19.52 -7.82 10.13
C TYR A 495 20.49 -7.12 11.08
N GLN A 496 21.75 -7.00 10.66
CA GLN A 496 22.87 -6.49 11.47
C GLN A 496 22.59 -5.11 12.06
N THR A 497 21.95 -4.23 11.27
CA THR A 497 21.52 -2.91 11.75
C THR A 497 20.10 -3.01 12.28
N LYS A 498 19.91 -2.70 13.56
CA LYS A 498 18.57 -2.68 14.17
C LYS A 498 17.72 -1.56 13.60
N LEU A 499 16.47 -1.88 13.27
CA LEU A 499 15.48 -0.89 12.87
C LEU A 499 14.97 -0.13 14.10
N TYR A 500 14.65 1.14 13.94
CA TYR A 500 13.95 1.93 14.98
C TYR A 500 12.45 1.63 14.98
N GLY A 501 11.89 1.41 13.80
CA GLY A 501 10.48 1.07 13.67
C GLY A 501 10.12 0.40 12.36
N MET A 502 9.07 -0.42 12.43
CA MET A 502 8.46 -1.07 11.29
C MET A 502 6.95 -0.81 11.30
N PHE A 503 6.38 -0.61 10.11
CA PHE A 503 4.95 -0.65 9.87
C PHE A 503 4.64 -1.84 8.96
N LEU A 504 3.62 -2.62 9.32
CA LEU A 504 3.02 -3.63 8.46
C LEU A 504 1.63 -3.13 8.07
N VAL A 505 1.35 -3.08 6.76
CA VAL A 505 0.05 -2.68 6.22
C VAL A 505 -0.53 -3.79 5.37
N VAL A 506 -1.79 -4.15 5.62
CA VAL A 506 -2.49 -5.24 4.93
C VAL A 506 -3.83 -4.74 4.42
N GLY A 507 -3.98 -4.71 3.10
CA GLY A 507 -5.23 -4.38 2.41
C GLY A 507 -5.73 -5.54 1.55
N SER A 508 -6.92 -5.39 0.96
CA SER A 508 -7.49 -6.34 0.00
C SER A 508 -6.62 -6.49 -1.25
N GLU A 509 -6.00 -5.41 -1.72
CA GLU A 509 -5.21 -5.38 -2.95
C GLU A 509 -3.74 -5.71 -2.73
N PHE A 510 -3.21 -5.55 -1.52
CA PHE A 510 -1.78 -5.52 -1.29
C PHE A 510 -1.37 -5.92 0.13
N ARG A 511 -0.07 -6.18 0.28
CA ARG A 511 0.63 -6.15 1.57
C ARG A 511 1.84 -5.26 1.45
N GLY A 512 2.16 -4.50 2.49
CA GLY A 512 3.27 -3.57 2.46
C GLY A 512 3.97 -3.42 3.78
N PHE A 513 5.23 -2.97 3.69
CA PHE A 513 6.08 -2.66 4.83
C PHE A 513 6.56 -1.22 4.74
N HIS A 514 6.73 -0.56 5.88
CA HIS A 514 7.53 0.66 6.01
C HIS A 514 8.60 0.45 7.07
N LEU A 515 9.86 0.58 6.71
CA LEU A 515 10.98 0.36 7.62
C LEU A 515 11.72 1.68 7.81
N ARG A 516 12.10 1.99 9.05
CA ARG A 516 12.94 3.14 9.37
C ARG A 516 14.02 2.79 10.39
N PHE A 517 15.21 3.33 10.18
CA PHE A 517 16.39 3.12 11.03
C PHE A 517 16.55 4.14 12.15
N ARG A 518 15.84 5.28 12.07
CA ARG A 518 15.87 6.37 13.05
C ARG A 518 14.46 6.89 13.31
N ASP A 519 14.34 7.71 14.34
CA ASP A 519 13.09 8.38 14.71
C ASP A 519 12.64 9.35 13.61
N VAL A 520 13.53 10.28 13.29
CA VAL A 520 13.43 11.14 12.11
C VAL A 520 13.99 10.38 10.93
N ALA A 521 13.15 9.95 9.99
CA ALA A 521 13.60 9.16 8.85
C ALA A 521 12.82 9.47 7.56
N ARG A 522 13.52 9.39 6.43
CA ARG A 522 13.01 9.72 5.10
C ARG A 522 13.30 8.62 4.09
N GLY A 523 12.33 8.33 3.23
CA GLY A 523 12.38 7.16 2.38
C GLY A 523 11.33 7.09 1.29
N GLY A 524 11.73 6.59 0.13
CA GLY A 524 10.82 6.34 -1.00
C GLY A 524 9.82 5.21 -0.74
N ILE A 525 8.64 5.25 -1.37
CA ILE A 525 7.67 4.15 -1.40
C ILE A 525 7.69 3.49 -2.79
N ARG A 526 7.94 2.18 -2.86
CA ARG A 526 8.00 1.40 -4.09
C ARG A 526 6.75 0.53 -4.28
N ILE A 527 6.21 0.53 -5.49
CA ILE A 527 5.16 -0.42 -5.91
C ILE A 527 5.82 -1.62 -6.59
N ILE A 528 5.63 -2.81 -6.03
CA ILE A 528 6.15 -4.06 -6.58
C ILE A 528 5.04 -4.75 -7.36
N ARG A 529 5.21 -4.79 -8.69
CA ARG A 529 4.34 -5.52 -9.62
C ARG A 529 4.95 -6.87 -9.98
N SER A 530 4.09 -7.84 -10.26
CA SER A 530 4.45 -9.21 -10.60
C SER A 530 3.82 -9.61 -11.94
N ARG A 531 4.66 -9.96 -12.91
CA ARG A 531 4.23 -10.34 -14.27
C ARG A 531 3.45 -11.66 -14.34
N ASN A 532 3.66 -12.55 -13.37
CA ASN A 532 3.05 -13.87 -13.28
C ASN A 532 3.10 -14.40 -11.83
N ARG A 533 2.48 -15.57 -11.59
CA ARG A 533 2.38 -16.20 -10.27
C ARG A 533 3.72 -16.59 -9.68
N GLU A 534 4.67 -17.02 -10.52
CA GLU A 534 6.02 -17.39 -10.10
C GLU A 534 6.80 -16.17 -9.59
N ALA A 535 6.75 -15.06 -10.35
CA ALA A 535 7.34 -13.79 -9.93
C ALA A 535 6.67 -13.26 -8.65
N TYR A 536 5.34 -13.36 -8.53
CA TYR A 536 4.62 -12.98 -7.31
C TYR A 536 5.07 -13.81 -6.11
N SER A 537 5.22 -15.13 -6.27
CA SER A 537 5.71 -16.01 -5.19
C SER A 537 7.13 -15.66 -4.74
N ILE A 538 8.03 -15.29 -5.68
CA ILE A 538 9.37 -14.80 -5.35
C ILE A 538 9.29 -13.47 -4.59
N ASN A 539 8.63 -12.47 -5.17
CA ASN A 539 8.50 -11.14 -4.58
C ASN A 539 7.85 -11.19 -3.19
N GLN A 540 6.82 -12.03 -3.01
CA GLN A 540 6.16 -12.22 -1.72
C GLN A 540 7.10 -12.76 -0.64
N ARG A 541 8.10 -13.58 -1.00
CA ARG A 541 9.08 -14.10 -0.03
C ARG A 541 10.18 -13.10 0.29
N THR A 542 10.53 -12.23 -0.65
CA THR A 542 11.69 -11.34 -0.54
C THR A 542 11.32 -9.88 -0.26
N VAL A 543 10.04 -9.50 -0.27
CA VAL A 543 9.59 -8.10 -0.16
C VAL A 543 10.10 -7.40 1.11
N PHE A 544 10.16 -8.11 2.25
CA PHE A 544 10.71 -7.55 3.48
C PHE A 544 12.23 -7.35 3.37
N ASP A 545 12.95 -8.35 2.87
CA ASP A 545 14.41 -8.29 2.70
C ASP A 545 14.81 -7.16 1.74
N GLU A 546 14.07 -7.01 0.63
CA GLU A 546 14.25 -5.92 -0.32
C GLU A 546 13.98 -4.58 0.35
N ASN A 547 12.88 -4.45 1.10
CA ASN A 547 12.58 -3.23 1.83
C ASN A 547 13.71 -2.88 2.82
N TYR A 548 14.23 -3.85 3.57
CA TYR A 548 15.30 -3.64 4.54
C TYR A 548 16.58 -3.18 3.85
N ALA A 549 16.99 -3.86 2.78
CA ALA A 549 18.20 -3.52 2.02
C ALA A 549 18.11 -2.10 1.40
N LEU A 550 16.94 -1.72 0.88
CA LEU A 550 16.69 -0.38 0.34
C LEU A 550 16.74 0.69 1.45
N ALA A 551 16.11 0.44 2.60
CA ALA A 551 16.13 1.36 3.73
C ALA A 551 17.55 1.50 4.33
N ALA A 552 18.33 0.41 4.40
CA ALA A 552 19.70 0.41 4.90
C ALA A 552 20.64 1.17 3.95
N THR A 553 20.42 1.04 2.64
CA THR A 553 21.13 1.84 1.64
C THR A 553 20.77 3.32 1.78
N GLN A 554 19.51 3.64 2.05
CA GLN A 554 19.08 5.01 2.33
C GLN A 554 19.74 5.57 3.60
N GLN A 555 19.90 4.76 4.65
CA GLN A 555 20.59 5.16 5.89
C GLN A 555 22.03 5.59 5.62
N ARG A 556 22.75 4.86 4.76
CA ARG A 556 24.14 5.21 4.36
C ARG A 556 24.21 6.48 3.51
N LYS A 557 23.21 6.71 2.65
CA LYS A 557 23.15 7.94 1.83
C LYS A 557 22.81 9.18 2.65
N ASN A 558 22.04 9.04 3.71
CA ASN A 558 21.55 10.17 4.50
C ASN A 558 22.54 10.71 5.55
N LYS A 559 23.81 10.27 5.55
CA LYS A 559 24.83 10.68 6.54
C LYS A 559 25.01 12.20 6.73
N ASP A 560 24.74 13.02 5.71
CA ASP A 560 24.92 14.48 5.78
C ASP A 560 23.67 15.28 6.15
N ILE A 561 22.55 14.59 6.41
CA ILE A 561 21.24 15.21 6.62
C ILE A 561 20.63 14.72 7.94
N PRO A 562 19.67 15.47 8.53
CA PRO A 562 19.06 15.10 9.80
C PRO A 562 18.32 13.75 9.78
N GLU A 563 17.77 13.34 8.65
CA GLU A 563 16.90 12.18 8.59
C GLU A 563 17.68 10.87 8.41
N GLY A 564 17.41 9.86 9.22
CA GLY A 564 17.83 8.49 8.92
C GLY A 564 17.14 7.89 7.69
N GLY A 565 17.59 6.71 7.28
CA GLY A 565 17.03 5.95 6.18
C GLY A 565 15.69 5.33 6.55
N SER A 566 14.71 5.51 5.68
CA SER A 566 13.51 4.68 5.64
C SER A 566 13.20 4.22 4.22
N LYS A 567 12.27 3.29 4.09
CA LYS A 567 11.71 2.87 2.80
C LYS A 567 10.37 2.18 3.00
N GLY A 568 9.44 2.39 2.06
CA GLY A 568 8.21 1.62 1.97
C GLY A 568 8.19 0.70 0.75
N THR A 569 7.60 -0.48 0.88
CA THR A 569 7.28 -1.36 -0.26
C THR A 569 5.82 -1.79 -0.20
N ILE A 570 5.17 -1.83 -1.35
CA ILE A 570 3.79 -2.26 -1.53
C ILE A 570 3.78 -3.35 -2.58
N LEU A 571 3.56 -4.60 -2.15
CA LEU A 571 3.41 -5.74 -3.05
C LEU A 571 1.92 -5.93 -3.38
N LEU A 572 1.58 -5.69 -4.64
CA LEU A 572 0.23 -5.95 -5.15
C LEU A 572 -0.04 -7.45 -5.22
N ASN A 573 -1.24 -7.85 -4.81
CA ASN A 573 -1.74 -9.21 -4.99
C ASN A 573 -1.82 -9.53 -6.49
N ILE A 574 -1.62 -10.80 -6.84
CA ILE A 574 -1.46 -11.23 -8.24
C ILE A 574 -2.66 -10.85 -9.13
N ASP A 575 -3.88 -10.86 -8.58
CA ASP A 575 -5.10 -10.52 -9.32
C ASP A 575 -5.43 -9.01 -9.28
N GLN A 576 -4.53 -8.18 -8.76
CA GLN A 576 -4.73 -6.75 -8.46
C GLN A 576 -3.59 -5.87 -9.01
N GLN A 577 -2.94 -6.31 -10.10
CA GLN A 577 -1.76 -5.62 -10.67
C GLN A 577 -2.09 -4.26 -11.31
N ASP A 578 -3.35 -3.99 -11.60
CA ASP A 578 -3.89 -2.74 -12.11
C ASP A 578 -4.24 -1.72 -11.00
N LYS A 579 -4.27 -2.15 -9.73
CA LYS A 579 -4.71 -1.37 -8.56
C LYS A 579 -3.58 -0.65 -7.81
N ALA A 580 -2.54 -0.23 -8.51
CA ALA A 580 -1.36 0.39 -7.89
C ALA A 580 -1.68 1.68 -7.12
N ARG A 581 -2.52 2.54 -7.70
CA ARG A 581 -2.90 3.81 -7.08
C ARG A 581 -3.78 3.57 -5.86
N GLU A 582 -4.80 2.73 -5.97
CA GLU A 582 -5.69 2.40 -4.85
C GLU A 582 -4.92 1.78 -3.68
N ALA A 583 -3.98 0.87 -3.97
CA ALA A 583 -3.10 0.30 -2.94
C ALA A 583 -2.23 1.35 -2.26
N PHE A 584 -1.64 2.29 -3.03
CA PHE A 584 -0.87 3.40 -2.47
C PHE A 584 -1.73 4.31 -1.58
N GLU A 585 -2.91 4.71 -2.05
CA GLU A 585 -3.82 5.57 -1.30
C GLU A 585 -4.22 4.92 0.04
N LYS A 586 -4.60 3.63 0.01
CA LYS A 586 -4.93 2.86 1.22
C LYS A 586 -3.75 2.67 2.16
N TYR A 587 -2.56 2.43 1.61
CA TYR A 587 -1.33 2.29 2.40
C TYR A 587 -1.02 3.57 3.18
N VAL A 588 -1.07 4.73 2.51
CA VAL A 588 -0.81 6.03 3.12
C VAL A 588 -1.88 6.38 4.16
N ASP A 589 -3.17 6.23 3.81
CA ASP A 589 -4.28 6.51 4.72
C ASP A 589 -4.19 5.68 6.01
N SER A 590 -3.89 4.39 5.88
CA SER A 590 -3.79 3.48 7.05
C SER A 590 -2.55 3.76 7.90
N ILE A 591 -1.46 4.28 7.34
CA ILE A 591 -0.33 4.76 8.16
C ILE A 591 -0.71 6.06 8.88
N LEU A 592 -1.41 6.99 8.22
CA LEU A 592 -1.89 8.22 8.86
C LEU A 592 -2.84 7.94 10.03
N ASP A 593 -3.57 6.82 10.00
CA ASP A 593 -4.32 6.34 11.17
C ASP A 593 -3.42 6.18 12.40
N LEU A 594 -2.16 5.77 12.26
CA LEU A 594 -1.24 5.58 13.38
C LEU A 594 -0.46 6.84 13.77
N LEU A 595 -0.28 7.80 12.85
CA LEU A 595 0.53 9.00 13.08
C LEU A 595 -0.25 10.17 13.71
N ILE A 596 -1.50 10.40 13.28
CA ILE A 596 -2.28 11.57 13.73
C ILE A 596 -3.05 11.22 15.02
N ALA A 597 -3.20 12.15 15.95
CA ALA A 597 -4.09 11.94 17.10
C ALA A 597 -5.58 11.85 16.68
N GLY A 598 -6.37 11.01 17.35
CA GLY A 598 -7.82 10.88 17.14
C GLY A 598 -8.63 12.07 17.67
N LYS A 599 -8.40 13.26 17.12
CA LYS A 599 -9.08 14.51 17.56
C LYS A 599 -10.32 14.84 16.74
N THR A 600 -10.59 14.11 15.67
CA THR A 600 -11.72 14.38 14.76
C THR A 600 -12.91 13.49 15.13
N PRO A 601 -13.98 14.05 15.76
CA PRO A 601 -15.16 13.29 16.17
C PRO A 601 -15.80 12.57 14.98
N GLY A 602 -16.20 11.30 15.16
CA GLY A 602 -16.83 10.49 14.11
C GLY A 602 -15.90 10.03 12.96
N ILE A 603 -14.64 10.49 12.94
CA ILE A 603 -13.66 10.13 11.91
C ILE A 603 -12.53 9.27 12.51
N LYS A 604 -12.08 9.54 13.74
CA LYS A 604 -10.93 8.83 14.30
C LYS A 604 -11.08 8.55 15.80
N GLU A 605 -11.18 7.27 16.14
CA GLU A 605 -11.24 6.78 17.52
C GLU A 605 -9.85 6.82 18.19
N THR A 606 -9.81 6.99 19.51
CA THR A 606 -8.58 6.95 20.30
C THR A 606 -7.89 5.59 20.15
N LEU A 607 -6.61 5.62 19.82
CA LEU A 607 -5.76 4.44 19.66
C LEU A 607 -4.99 4.18 20.96
N VAL A 608 -4.68 2.90 21.22
CA VAL A 608 -3.67 2.56 22.23
C VAL A 608 -2.29 2.84 21.62
N ASP A 609 -1.60 3.80 22.22
CA ASP A 609 -0.22 4.13 21.89
C ASP A 609 0.71 3.66 23.01
N LEU A 610 1.39 2.53 22.79
CA LEU A 610 2.36 2.00 23.75
C LEU A 610 3.74 2.67 23.63
N ASP A 611 3.99 3.43 22.57
CA ASP A 611 5.26 4.13 22.34
C ASP A 611 5.26 5.51 23.02
N ASN A 612 4.08 6.13 23.20
CA ASN A 612 3.85 7.43 23.83
C ASN A 612 4.72 8.56 23.22
N LYS A 613 5.01 8.45 21.92
CA LYS A 613 5.80 9.41 21.15
C LYS A 613 5.04 9.85 19.91
N GLU A 614 5.10 11.14 19.63
CA GLU A 614 4.67 11.67 18.35
C GLU A 614 5.64 11.19 17.25
N GLU A 615 5.09 10.66 16.17
CA GLU A 615 5.85 10.11 15.07
C GLU A 615 5.52 10.88 13.79
N ILE A 616 6.57 11.31 13.08
CA ILE A 616 6.44 11.93 11.76
C ILE A 616 7.23 11.09 10.77
N LEU A 617 6.66 10.85 9.59
CA LEU A 617 7.31 10.16 8.49
C LEU A 617 7.42 11.10 7.29
N PHE A 618 8.52 10.99 6.56
CA PHE A 618 8.76 11.75 5.34
C PHE A 618 8.86 10.78 4.17
N PHE A 619 7.78 10.67 3.39
CA PHE A 619 7.76 9.81 2.21
C PHE A 619 8.43 10.49 1.02
N GLY A 620 9.06 9.69 0.17
CA GLY A 620 9.51 10.12 -1.15
C GLY A 620 8.94 9.23 -2.24
N PRO A 621 9.12 9.61 -3.50
CA PRO A 621 8.81 8.75 -4.62
C PRO A 621 9.87 7.65 -4.78
N ASP A 622 9.45 6.54 -5.36
CA ASP A 622 10.29 5.48 -5.94
C ASP A 622 9.56 4.91 -7.17
N GLU A 623 10.01 3.76 -7.69
CA GLU A 623 9.39 3.07 -8.81
C GLU A 623 7.87 2.91 -8.61
N GLY A 624 7.11 3.55 -9.50
CA GLY A 624 5.65 3.47 -9.55
C GLY A 624 4.88 4.41 -8.62
N THR A 625 5.52 5.41 -7.99
CA THR A 625 4.82 6.33 -7.04
C THR A 625 5.04 7.82 -7.25
N ALA A 626 5.86 8.25 -8.21
CA ALA A 626 6.17 9.66 -8.45
C ALA A 626 4.90 10.55 -8.56
N ASP A 627 3.92 10.15 -9.36
CA ASP A 627 2.70 10.92 -9.61
C ASP A 627 1.71 10.93 -8.43
N TYR A 628 2.02 10.26 -7.31
CA TYR A 628 1.11 10.12 -6.17
C TYR A 628 1.50 11.00 -4.97
N MET A 629 2.68 11.63 -4.98
CA MET A 629 3.20 12.39 -3.83
C MET A 629 2.37 13.62 -3.50
N ASP A 630 1.87 14.33 -4.52
CA ASP A 630 0.96 15.47 -4.36
C ASP A 630 -0.34 15.05 -3.66
N TRP A 631 -0.93 13.94 -4.11
CA TRP A 631 -2.13 13.39 -3.50
C TRP A 631 -1.88 13.03 -2.02
N ALA A 632 -0.77 12.37 -1.70
CA ALA A 632 -0.48 11.98 -0.32
C ALA A 632 -0.30 13.18 0.62
N SER A 633 0.33 14.27 0.15
CA SER A 633 0.48 15.51 0.93
C SER A 633 -0.87 16.20 1.16
N LEU A 634 -1.68 16.33 0.10
CA LEU A 634 -3.02 16.91 0.20
C LEU A 634 -3.94 16.05 1.06
N HIS A 635 -3.85 14.74 0.97
CA HIS A 635 -4.61 13.80 1.79
C HIS A 635 -4.21 13.91 3.26
N ALA A 636 -2.92 14.05 3.58
CA ALA A 636 -2.48 14.35 4.94
C ALA A 636 -3.07 15.67 5.45
N ARG A 637 -3.17 16.70 4.59
CA ARG A 637 -3.80 17.99 4.92
C ARG A 637 -5.28 17.84 5.24
N THR A 638 -6.05 17.14 4.39
CA THR A 638 -7.49 16.92 4.61
C THR A 638 -7.76 16.09 5.86
N ARG A 639 -6.84 15.17 6.20
CA ARG A 639 -6.85 14.38 7.44
C ARG A 639 -6.41 15.17 8.68
N GLY A 640 -6.04 16.45 8.54
CA GLY A 640 -5.66 17.32 9.65
C GLY A 640 -4.23 17.12 10.17
N ALA A 641 -3.33 16.55 9.38
CA ALA A 641 -1.93 16.41 9.76
C ALA A 641 -1.25 17.79 9.79
N PRO A 642 -0.64 18.21 10.91
CA PRO A 642 0.05 19.51 10.99
C PRO A 642 1.30 19.55 10.10
N PHE A 643 1.91 18.39 9.82
CA PHE A 643 3.12 18.24 9.02
C PHE A 643 2.85 17.95 7.53
N TRP A 644 1.63 18.18 7.03
CA TRP A 644 1.20 17.77 5.68
C TRP A 644 2.12 18.24 4.54
N LYS A 645 2.71 19.44 4.65
CA LYS A 645 3.64 20.01 3.66
C LYS A 645 4.92 19.20 3.51
N ALA A 646 5.42 18.69 4.65
CA ALA A 646 6.65 17.92 4.75
C ALA A 646 6.42 16.42 4.59
N PHE A 647 5.16 15.96 4.73
CA PHE A 647 4.79 14.54 4.74
C PHE A 647 5.32 13.76 3.53
N THR A 648 5.38 14.41 2.36
CA THR A 648 5.97 13.85 1.15
C THR A 648 6.99 14.81 0.53
N THR A 649 7.95 14.25 -0.20
CA THR A 649 8.97 14.95 -1.02
C THR A 649 8.80 14.60 -2.49
N GLY A 650 9.46 15.34 -3.39
CA GLY A 650 9.32 15.09 -4.84
C GLY A 650 7.93 15.48 -5.36
N LYS A 651 7.30 16.46 -4.69
CA LYS A 651 6.02 17.04 -5.08
C LYS A 651 6.19 17.92 -6.33
N SER A 652 5.08 18.29 -6.96
CA SER A 652 5.07 19.34 -7.97
C SER A 652 5.49 20.69 -7.37
N GLN A 653 5.96 21.60 -8.23
CA GLN A 653 6.36 22.95 -7.79
C GLN A 653 5.17 23.76 -7.26
N SER A 654 3.95 23.50 -7.73
CA SER A 654 2.75 24.14 -7.19
C SER A 654 2.46 23.74 -5.74
N MET A 655 2.94 22.56 -5.33
CA MET A 655 2.90 22.07 -3.96
C MET A 655 4.20 22.33 -3.18
N GLY A 656 5.09 23.18 -3.72
CA GLY A 656 6.35 23.57 -3.09
C GLY A 656 7.45 22.51 -3.16
N GLY A 657 7.31 21.51 -4.03
CA GLY A 657 8.36 20.53 -4.28
C GLY A 657 9.51 21.07 -5.10
N ILE A 658 10.68 20.41 -5.02
CA ILE A 658 11.88 20.76 -5.78
C ILE A 658 12.19 19.63 -6.77
N PRO A 659 11.77 19.73 -8.05
CA PRO A 659 11.98 18.68 -9.03
C PRO A 659 13.47 18.38 -9.25
N HIS A 660 13.89 17.19 -8.84
CA HIS A 660 15.29 16.78 -8.93
C HIS A 660 15.79 16.74 -10.37
N ASP A 661 14.94 16.28 -11.28
CA ASP A 661 15.24 16.14 -12.70
C ASP A 661 15.41 17.49 -13.39
N THR A 662 14.52 18.46 -13.12
CA THR A 662 14.61 19.81 -13.70
C THR A 662 15.89 20.54 -13.29
N TYR A 663 16.36 20.32 -12.06
CA TYR A 663 17.50 21.03 -11.50
C TYR A 663 18.81 20.23 -11.49
N GLY A 664 18.78 19.00 -12.02
CA GLY A 664 19.93 18.09 -12.08
C GLY A 664 20.53 17.78 -10.71
N MET A 665 19.71 17.67 -9.66
CA MET A 665 20.18 17.62 -8.27
C MET A 665 21.15 16.45 -8.02
N THR A 666 20.80 15.26 -8.49
CA THR A 666 21.66 14.08 -8.36
C THR A 666 22.92 14.20 -9.22
N THR A 667 22.77 14.65 -10.47
CA THR A 667 23.89 14.81 -11.40
C THR A 667 24.91 15.81 -10.88
N ARG A 668 24.51 16.93 -10.27
CA ARG A 668 25.44 17.90 -9.67
C ARG A 668 26.37 17.25 -8.65
N SER A 669 25.85 16.31 -7.84
CA SER A 669 26.67 15.53 -6.91
C SER A 669 27.66 14.63 -7.66
N VAL A 670 27.17 13.81 -8.60
CA VAL A 670 28.00 12.89 -9.40
C VAL A 670 29.10 13.65 -10.14
N HIS A 671 28.74 14.73 -10.81
CA HIS A 671 29.66 15.55 -11.59
C HIS A 671 30.70 16.23 -10.70
N GLN A 672 30.38 16.62 -9.46
CA GLN A 672 31.39 17.13 -8.52
C GLN A 672 32.46 16.10 -8.13
N TYR A 673 32.13 14.81 -8.11
CA TYR A 673 33.13 13.75 -7.95
C TYR A 673 34.04 13.65 -9.18
N VAL A 674 33.47 13.73 -10.39
CA VAL A 674 34.22 13.78 -11.64
C VAL A 674 35.18 14.98 -11.66
N LEU A 675 34.69 16.17 -11.33
CA LEU A 675 35.52 17.38 -11.20
C LEU A 675 36.57 17.24 -10.09
N GLY A 676 36.26 16.51 -9.01
CA GLY A 676 37.22 16.16 -7.96
C GLY A 676 38.40 15.37 -8.52
N ILE A 677 38.14 14.34 -9.31
CA ILE A 677 39.17 13.55 -10.00
C ILE A 677 40.01 14.45 -10.89
N TYR A 678 39.36 15.29 -11.70
CA TYR A 678 40.08 16.21 -12.60
C TYR A 678 41.00 17.17 -11.85
N ARG A 679 40.53 17.77 -10.73
CA ARG A 679 41.37 18.62 -9.87
C ARG A 679 42.54 17.86 -9.26
N THR A 680 42.30 16.65 -8.76
CA THR A 680 43.33 15.83 -8.10
C THR A 680 44.43 15.39 -9.06
N PHE A 681 44.09 15.07 -10.31
CA PHE A 681 45.03 14.57 -11.30
C PHE A 681 45.48 15.61 -12.34
N GLY A 682 45.06 16.87 -12.18
CA GLY A 682 45.42 17.96 -13.11
C GLY A 682 44.89 17.75 -14.53
N LEU A 683 43.70 17.14 -14.67
CA LEU A 683 43.08 16.86 -15.96
C LEU A 683 42.17 18.03 -16.37
N ASN A 684 42.20 18.39 -17.66
CA ASN A 684 41.23 19.30 -18.24
C ASN A 684 40.01 18.49 -18.70
N GLU A 685 38.82 18.89 -18.29
CA GLU A 685 37.57 18.16 -18.61
C GLU A 685 37.35 18.01 -20.11
N GLU A 686 37.56 19.08 -20.89
CA GLU A 686 37.36 19.11 -22.35
C GLU A 686 38.28 18.15 -23.12
N GLU A 687 39.40 17.74 -22.50
CA GLU A 687 40.36 16.79 -23.07
C GLU A 687 40.07 15.33 -22.65
N CYS A 688 39.19 15.13 -21.66
CA CYS A 688 38.84 13.81 -21.16
C CYS A 688 37.79 13.15 -22.05
N THR A 689 37.97 11.85 -22.33
CA THR A 689 36.93 11.04 -22.99
C THR A 689 36.00 10.41 -21.95
N LYS A 690 34.71 10.41 -22.24
CA LYS A 690 33.68 9.83 -21.36
C LYS A 690 32.88 8.74 -22.06
N LEU A 691 32.64 7.65 -21.33
CA LEU A 691 31.53 6.74 -21.60
C LEU A 691 30.41 6.96 -20.59
N GLN A 692 29.17 6.93 -21.07
CA GLN A 692 27.99 7.01 -20.23
C GLN A 692 27.03 5.85 -20.54
N THR A 693 26.53 5.20 -19.50
CA THR A 693 25.32 4.37 -19.58
C THR A 693 24.14 5.15 -19.03
N GLY A 694 22.94 4.94 -19.56
CA GLY A 694 21.80 5.82 -19.34
C GLY A 694 21.78 6.94 -20.38
N GLY A 695 20.68 7.01 -21.15
CA GLY A 695 20.58 7.86 -22.32
C GLY A 695 20.24 9.31 -22.03
N PRO A 696 20.16 10.13 -23.10
CA PRO A 696 19.70 11.52 -23.02
C PRO A 696 18.21 11.64 -22.64
N ASP A 697 17.46 10.54 -22.60
CA ASP A 697 16.10 10.44 -22.12
C ASP A 697 16.00 10.36 -20.58
N GLY A 698 17.00 9.81 -19.92
CA GLY A 698 17.01 9.62 -18.46
C GLY A 698 17.30 10.91 -17.68
N ASP A 699 16.90 10.95 -16.40
CA ASP A 699 17.21 12.06 -15.47
C ASP A 699 18.71 12.33 -15.38
N LEU A 700 19.45 11.39 -14.79
CA LEU A 700 20.90 11.55 -14.62
C LEU A 700 21.61 11.68 -15.97
N GLY A 701 21.21 10.87 -16.95
CA GLY A 701 21.90 10.79 -18.24
C GLY A 701 21.79 12.08 -19.05
N SER A 702 20.60 12.69 -19.13
CA SER A 702 20.41 13.96 -19.82
C SER A 702 21.10 15.11 -19.09
N ASN A 703 21.00 15.15 -17.76
CA ASN A 703 21.60 16.21 -16.95
C ASN A 703 23.13 16.13 -16.98
N GLU A 704 23.70 14.92 -17.03
CA GLU A 704 25.15 14.73 -17.17
C GLU A 704 25.65 15.25 -18.52
N ILE A 705 24.90 15.01 -19.60
CA ILE A 705 25.21 15.59 -20.92
C ILE A 705 25.17 17.13 -20.86
N LYS A 706 24.18 17.72 -20.17
CA LYS A 706 24.00 19.17 -20.08
C LYS A 706 25.08 19.88 -19.23
N ILE A 707 25.55 19.25 -18.15
CA ILE A 707 26.48 19.88 -17.22
C ILE A 707 27.95 19.67 -17.59
N SER A 708 28.27 18.52 -18.21
CA SER A 708 29.63 18.16 -18.56
C SER A 708 30.14 18.84 -19.82
N LYS A 709 31.46 19.00 -19.90
CA LYS A 709 32.21 19.53 -21.04
C LYS A 709 33.15 18.51 -21.69
N ASP A 710 33.18 17.29 -21.17
CA ASP A 710 34.02 16.21 -21.69
C ASP A 710 33.66 15.79 -23.13
N LYS A 711 34.56 15.02 -23.73
CA LYS A 711 34.33 14.39 -25.03
C LYS A 711 33.61 13.05 -24.83
N THR A 712 32.28 13.06 -24.85
CA THR A 712 31.47 11.84 -24.81
C THR A 712 31.72 11.01 -26.07
N ILE A 713 32.36 9.85 -25.92
CA ILE A 713 32.65 8.94 -27.04
C ILE A 713 31.61 7.82 -27.17
N ALA A 714 30.83 7.57 -26.11
CA ALA A 714 29.86 6.49 -26.11
C ALA A 714 28.68 6.79 -25.17
N ILE A 715 27.47 6.51 -25.67
CA ILE A 715 26.24 6.47 -24.88
C ILE A 715 25.54 5.12 -25.09
N VAL A 716 25.19 4.47 -23.99
CA VAL A 716 24.42 3.22 -23.99
C VAL A 716 23.10 3.45 -23.28
N ASP A 717 21.98 3.31 -23.99
CA ASP A 717 20.65 3.57 -23.44
C ASP A 717 19.63 2.44 -23.68
N GLY A 718 18.35 2.74 -23.46
CA GLY A 718 17.24 1.82 -23.69
C GLY A 718 17.26 1.19 -25.08
N SER A 719 17.59 1.98 -26.10
CA SER A 719 17.47 1.69 -27.52
C SER A 719 18.71 1.07 -28.17
N GLY A 720 19.91 1.24 -27.59
CA GLY A 720 21.12 0.69 -28.21
C GLY A 720 22.45 1.26 -27.70
N VAL A 721 23.45 1.27 -28.59
CA VAL A 721 24.78 1.87 -28.41
C VAL A 721 25.02 2.93 -29.48
N LEU A 722 25.38 4.14 -29.04
CA LEU A 722 25.91 5.21 -29.88
C LEU A 722 27.38 5.40 -29.55
N TYR A 723 28.24 5.41 -30.56
CA TYR A 723 29.68 5.51 -30.38
C TYR A 723 30.30 6.40 -31.44
N ASP A 724 31.26 7.22 -31.05
CA ASP A 724 32.19 7.89 -31.96
C ASP A 724 33.53 8.14 -31.27
N ARG A 725 34.62 7.59 -31.83
CA ARG A 725 35.98 7.77 -31.30
C ARG A 725 36.43 9.24 -31.32
N LYS A 726 35.96 10.01 -32.30
CA LYS A 726 36.23 11.46 -32.41
C LYS A 726 35.34 12.28 -31.50
N GLY A 727 34.40 11.65 -30.79
CA GLY A 727 33.45 12.28 -29.88
C GLY A 727 32.13 12.51 -30.58
N ILE A 728 31.04 12.19 -29.90
CA ILE A 728 29.68 12.37 -30.42
C ILE A 728 29.36 13.86 -30.47
N ASP A 729 28.68 14.31 -31.54
CA ASP A 729 28.30 15.72 -31.72
C ASP A 729 27.55 16.27 -30.50
N ARG A 730 28.15 17.29 -29.87
CA ARG A 730 27.65 17.86 -28.61
C ARG A 730 26.35 18.64 -28.79
N THR A 731 26.14 19.29 -29.94
CA THR A 731 24.93 20.05 -30.21
C THR A 731 23.73 19.11 -30.34
N GLU A 732 23.89 18.02 -31.08
CA GLU A 732 22.86 17.01 -31.25
C GLU A 732 22.59 16.23 -29.96
N LEU A 733 23.63 15.89 -29.18
CA LEU A 733 23.42 15.34 -27.84
C LEU A 733 22.64 16.30 -26.93
N GLY A 734 22.92 17.60 -27.03
CA GLY A 734 22.17 18.64 -26.32
C GLY A 734 20.70 18.67 -26.72
N ARG A 735 20.38 18.53 -28.00
CA ARG A 735 18.99 18.42 -28.50
C ARG A 735 18.30 17.20 -27.89
N LEU A 736 18.90 16.01 -28.01
CA LEU A 736 18.35 14.78 -27.44
C LEU A 736 18.13 14.89 -25.93
N ALA A 737 19.08 15.47 -25.19
CA ALA A 737 18.99 15.65 -23.74
C ALA A 737 17.91 16.66 -23.32
N ASN A 738 17.67 17.70 -24.12
CA ASN A 738 16.62 18.69 -23.87
C ASN A 738 15.23 18.14 -24.20
N GLU A 739 15.11 17.39 -25.30
CA GLU A 739 13.85 16.78 -25.78
C GLU A 739 13.55 15.42 -25.13
N ARG A 740 14.45 14.89 -24.30
CA ARG A 740 14.35 13.58 -23.63
C ARG A 740 14.21 12.41 -24.60
N LEU A 741 15.03 12.42 -25.64
CA LEU A 741 15.02 11.40 -26.69
C LEU A 741 16.19 10.42 -26.53
N MET A 742 15.91 9.13 -26.73
CA MET A 742 16.94 8.09 -26.82
C MET A 742 17.80 8.25 -28.08
N ILE A 743 18.95 7.58 -28.11
CA ILE A 743 19.94 7.67 -29.21
C ILE A 743 19.42 7.18 -30.57
N ASN A 744 18.33 6.41 -30.62
CA ASN A 744 17.66 6.06 -31.88
C ASN A 744 17.12 7.28 -32.64
N ASN A 745 17.01 8.44 -31.98
CA ASN A 745 16.67 9.71 -32.60
C ASN A 745 17.90 10.57 -32.98
N PHE A 746 19.13 10.09 -32.73
CA PHE A 746 20.35 10.77 -33.12
C PHE A 746 20.49 10.83 -34.64
N ASP A 747 20.86 12.00 -35.19
CA ASP A 747 21.20 12.13 -36.61
C ASP A 747 22.53 11.43 -36.93
N ALA A 748 22.46 10.23 -37.51
CA ALA A 748 23.64 9.43 -37.84
C ALA A 748 24.56 10.09 -38.89
N SER A 749 24.10 11.11 -39.63
CA SER A 749 24.96 11.86 -40.56
C SER A 749 26.03 12.71 -39.87
N LEU A 750 25.88 12.94 -38.57
CA LEU A 750 26.84 13.66 -37.72
C LEU A 750 27.92 12.76 -37.13
N LEU A 751 27.84 11.44 -37.34
CA LEU A 751 28.89 10.51 -36.94
C LEU A 751 30.10 10.65 -37.87
N SER A 752 31.28 10.52 -37.30
CA SER A 752 32.51 10.40 -38.06
C SER A 752 32.62 9.04 -38.75
N ASP A 753 33.67 8.89 -39.57
CA ASP A 753 34.08 7.62 -40.17
C ASP A 753 34.43 6.53 -39.14
N GLU A 754 34.68 6.90 -37.89
CA GLU A 754 34.93 5.99 -36.76
C GLU A 754 33.72 5.90 -35.80
N GLY A 755 32.54 6.37 -36.24
CA GLY A 755 31.31 6.35 -35.46
C GLY A 755 30.30 5.30 -35.91
N PHE A 756 29.43 4.88 -35.00
CA PHE A 756 28.30 4.00 -35.31
C PHE A 756 27.14 4.17 -34.33
N ARG A 757 25.95 3.76 -34.79
CA ARG A 757 24.78 3.52 -33.95
C ARG A 757 24.27 2.10 -34.20
N VAL A 758 24.17 1.30 -33.14
CA VAL A 758 23.62 -0.06 -33.17
C VAL A 758 22.42 -0.13 -32.24
N LEU A 759 21.24 -0.42 -32.79
CA LEU A 759 19.98 -0.55 -32.06
C LEU A 759 19.72 -1.99 -31.61
N LEU A 760 18.76 -2.20 -30.70
CA LEU A 760 18.46 -3.54 -30.18
C LEU A 760 18.02 -4.54 -31.27
N GLU A 761 17.26 -4.04 -32.24
CA GLU A 761 16.72 -4.78 -33.38
C GLU A 761 17.75 -5.08 -34.48
N ASP A 762 18.92 -4.43 -34.43
CA ASP A 762 19.96 -4.61 -35.43
C ASP A 762 20.67 -5.96 -35.25
N ASN A 763 20.92 -6.65 -36.38
CA ASN A 763 21.64 -7.92 -36.41
C ASN A 763 22.66 -7.90 -37.55
N ASN A 764 23.82 -8.52 -37.31
CA ASN A 764 24.95 -8.62 -38.25
C ASN A 764 25.45 -7.26 -38.79
N VAL A 765 25.51 -6.23 -37.93
CA VAL A 765 26.05 -4.90 -38.29
C VAL A 765 27.57 -4.95 -38.28
N THR A 766 28.21 -4.51 -39.37
CA THR A 766 29.68 -4.40 -39.43
C THR A 766 30.11 -3.00 -38.97
N LEU A 767 30.97 -2.93 -37.96
CA LEU A 767 31.51 -1.69 -37.40
C LEU A 767 32.68 -1.16 -38.26
N TYR A 768 33.12 0.09 -38.01
CA TYR A 768 34.23 0.74 -38.73
C TYR A 768 35.56 -0.04 -38.67
N ASN A 769 35.77 -0.84 -37.62
CA ASN A 769 36.95 -1.68 -37.42
C ASN A 769 36.83 -3.10 -38.05
N GLY A 770 35.74 -3.39 -38.77
CA GLY A 770 35.45 -4.68 -39.36
C GLY A 770 34.85 -5.73 -38.41
N GLN A 771 34.65 -5.40 -37.12
CA GLN A 771 33.94 -6.27 -36.19
C GLN A 771 32.47 -6.39 -36.59
N VAL A 772 31.94 -7.61 -36.64
CA VAL A 772 30.52 -7.86 -36.87
C VAL A 772 29.80 -8.00 -35.54
N VAL A 773 28.77 -7.19 -35.32
CA VAL A 773 27.84 -7.28 -34.21
C VAL A 773 26.69 -8.18 -34.61
N GLU A 774 26.70 -9.43 -34.15
CA GLU A 774 25.67 -10.43 -34.47
C GLU A 774 24.29 -10.02 -33.96
N ASN A 775 24.21 -9.48 -32.74
CA ASN A 775 22.96 -9.10 -32.08
C ASN A 775 23.10 -7.80 -31.27
N GLY A 776 22.36 -6.76 -31.67
CA GLY A 776 22.40 -5.45 -31.04
C GLY A 776 21.96 -5.45 -29.57
N PHE A 777 20.97 -6.27 -29.19
CA PHE A 777 20.54 -6.41 -27.80
C PHE A 777 21.65 -6.96 -26.88
N GLN A 778 22.36 -8.00 -27.29
CA GLN A 778 23.51 -8.52 -26.54
C GLN A 778 24.64 -7.48 -26.50
N PHE A 779 24.94 -6.85 -27.64
CA PHE A 779 25.98 -5.85 -27.74
C PHE A 779 25.75 -4.69 -26.79
N ARG A 780 24.54 -4.10 -26.78
CA ARG A 780 24.12 -3.06 -25.84
C ARG A 780 24.29 -3.49 -24.39
N ASN A 781 23.96 -4.73 -24.06
CA ASN A 781 24.05 -5.26 -22.70
C ASN A 781 25.48 -5.49 -22.21
N THR A 782 26.46 -5.57 -23.11
CA THR A 782 27.87 -5.86 -22.77
C THR A 782 28.84 -4.77 -23.23
N PHE A 783 28.35 -3.68 -23.84
CA PHE A 783 29.22 -2.68 -24.46
C PHE A 783 30.19 -2.03 -23.47
N HIS A 784 29.79 -1.84 -22.21
CA HIS A 784 30.68 -1.33 -21.14
C HIS A 784 31.88 -2.24 -20.82
N THR A 785 31.92 -3.46 -21.35
CA THR A 785 33.05 -4.39 -21.28
C THR A 785 33.75 -4.60 -22.61
N ASN A 786 33.34 -3.89 -23.66
CA ASN A 786 33.94 -3.97 -25.00
C ASN A 786 35.22 -3.10 -25.04
N PRO A 787 36.30 -3.52 -25.71
CA PRO A 787 37.51 -2.69 -25.86
C PRO A 787 37.27 -1.28 -26.44
N LEU A 788 36.28 -1.13 -27.33
CA LEU A 788 35.89 0.17 -27.90
C LEU A 788 35.36 1.15 -26.83
N ALA A 789 34.90 0.64 -25.69
CA ALA A 789 34.40 1.44 -24.59
C ALA A 789 35.50 2.21 -23.84
N GLN A 790 36.78 1.96 -24.14
CA GLN A 790 37.91 2.58 -23.44
C GLN A 790 37.81 4.11 -23.42
N ALA A 791 37.77 4.69 -22.21
CA ALA A 791 37.61 6.11 -21.98
C ALA A 791 38.41 6.58 -20.75
N THR A 792 38.64 7.89 -20.62
CA THR A 792 39.25 8.47 -19.42
C THR A 792 38.36 8.20 -18.20
N VAL A 793 37.07 8.49 -18.31
CA VAL A 793 36.08 8.33 -17.24
C VAL A 793 34.87 7.52 -17.70
N PHE A 794 34.35 6.68 -16.83
CA PHE A 794 33.05 6.04 -16.98
C PHE A 794 32.08 6.55 -15.92
N VAL A 795 30.97 7.13 -16.37
CA VAL A 795 29.89 7.60 -15.51
C VAL A 795 28.62 6.81 -15.83
N PRO A 796 28.33 5.71 -15.11
CA PRO A 796 27.07 5.03 -15.27
C PRO A 796 25.94 5.87 -14.67
N CYS A 797 25.10 6.45 -15.52
CA CYS A 797 23.89 7.21 -15.16
C CYS A 797 22.61 6.36 -15.23
N GLY A 798 22.71 5.14 -15.74
CA GLY A 798 21.65 4.14 -15.83
C GLY A 798 22.24 2.76 -16.11
N GLY A 799 21.39 1.75 -16.15
CA GLY A 799 21.80 0.36 -16.36
C GLY A 799 21.10 -0.59 -15.40
N ARG A 800 21.34 -1.90 -15.58
CA ARG A 800 20.81 -2.92 -14.67
C ARG A 800 21.69 -2.98 -13.42
N PRO A 801 21.11 -3.20 -12.22
CA PRO A 801 21.92 -3.58 -11.06
C PRO A 801 22.82 -4.77 -11.41
N GLU A 802 24.03 -4.79 -10.82
CA GLU A 802 25.02 -5.84 -10.99
C GLU A 802 25.43 -6.05 -12.47
N SER A 803 25.42 -4.98 -13.28
CA SER A 803 25.90 -5.03 -14.68
C SER A 803 27.40 -5.37 -14.77
N VAL A 804 28.16 -5.10 -13.72
CA VAL A 804 29.54 -5.57 -13.55
C VAL A 804 29.69 -6.33 -12.24
N ASP A 805 30.06 -7.60 -12.35
CA ASP A 805 30.17 -8.56 -11.26
C ASP A 805 31.51 -9.33 -11.33
N LEU A 806 31.71 -10.30 -10.45
CA LEU A 806 32.92 -11.14 -10.48
C LEU A 806 33.09 -11.94 -11.77
N ALA A 807 32.00 -12.28 -12.46
CA ALA A 807 32.03 -13.08 -13.66
C ALA A 807 32.55 -12.29 -14.86
N ASN A 808 32.31 -10.98 -14.91
CA ASN A 808 32.69 -10.16 -16.08
C ASN A 808 33.72 -9.03 -15.79
N VAL A 809 34.02 -8.71 -14.52
CA VAL A 809 34.93 -7.61 -14.15
C VAL A 809 36.31 -7.71 -14.79
N HIS A 810 36.79 -8.92 -15.06
CA HIS A 810 38.08 -9.16 -15.69
C HIS A 810 38.16 -8.61 -17.12
N LYS A 811 37.03 -8.34 -17.78
CA LYS A 811 36.98 -7.74 -19.13
C LYS A 811 37.19 -6.23 -19.14
N LEU A 812 37.13 -5.57 -17.98
CA LEU A 812 37.41 -4.13 -17.86
C LEU A 812 38.91 -3.82 -17.78
N VAL A 813 39.76 -4.85 -17.83
CA VAL A 813 41.21 -4.74 -17.85
C VAL A 813 41.70 -5.59 -19.02
N ASP A 814 42.49 -4.99 -19.90
CA ASP A 814 43.03 -5.67 -21.08
C ASP A 814 44.13 -6.68 -20.69
N THR A 815 44.57 -7.52 -21.63
CA THR A 815 45.59 -8.57 -21.39
C THR A 815 46.91 -8.01 -20.86
N ASP A 816 47.23 -6.77 -21.23
CA ASP A 816 48.45 -6.07 -20.84
C ASP A 816 48.30 -5.35 -19.49
N GLY A 817 47.17 -5.54 -18.79
CA GLY A 817 46.86 -4.90 -17.52
C GLY A 817 46.34 -3.46 -17.65
N THR A 818 46.14 -2.96 -18.88
CA THR A 818 45.63 -1.60 -19.09
C THR A 818 44.13 -1.57 -18.82
N PRO A 819 43.63 -0.71 -17.91
CA PRO A 819 42.20 -0.62 -17.63
C PRO A 819 41.47 0.11 -18.78
N LEU A 820 40.25 -0.34 -19.10
CA LEU A 820 39.38 0.35 -20.05
C LEU A 820 39.00 1.75 -19.54
N PHE A 821 38.88 1.90 -18.22
CA PHE A 821 38.56 3.17 -17.57
C PHE A 821 39.54 3.42 -16.43
N LYS A 822 40.16 4.60 -16.39
CA LYS A 822 41.01 4.99 -15.25
C LYS A 822 40.18 5.43 -14.05
N TYR A 823 39.01 6.02 -14.33
CA TYR A 823 38.15 6.66 -13.35
C TYR A 823 36.70 6.23 -13.53
N ILE A 824 36.03 5.87 -12.43
CA ILE A 824 34.62 5.47 -12.43
C ILE A 824 33.89 6.25 -11.34
N VAL A 825 32.76 6.87 -11.68
CA VAL A 825 31.89 7.57 -10.72
C VAL A 825 30.46 7.06 -10.89
N GLU A 826 29.98 6.27 -9.94
CA GLU A 826 28.68 5.61 -10.05
C GLU A 826 27.50 6.58 -9.80
N GLY A 827 26.79 6.95 -10.87
CA GLY A 827 25.51 7.66 -10.77
C GLY A 827 24.31 6.72 -10.54
N ALA A 828 24.31 5.57 -11.23
CA ALA A 828 23.30 4.53 -11.11
C ALA A 828 23.50 3.71 -9.83
N ASN A 829 22.40 3.30 -9.21
CA ASN A 829 22.47 2.47 -8.01
C ASN A 829 22.92 1.05 -8.36
N LEU A 830 23.89 0.53 -7.60
CA LEU A 830 24.35 -0.86 -7.64
C LEU A 830 24.81 -1.34 -9.04
N PHE A 831 25.39 -0.48 -9.88
CA PHE A 831 25.87 -0.90 -11.20
C PHE A 831 27.01 -1.92 -11.09
N PHE A 832 27.95 -1.69 -10.17
CA PHE A 832 29.02 -2.61 -9.81
C PHE A 832 28.71 -3.38 -8.52
N THR A 833 29.06 -4.67 -8.44
CA THR A 833 29.09 -5.39 -7.15
C THR A 833 30.29 -4.93 -6.31
N GLN A 834 30.25 -5.14 -4.99
CA GLN A 834 31.33 -4.70 -4.10
C GLN A 834 32.67 -5.37 -4.45
N GLU A 835 32.64 -6.64 -4.81
CA GLU A 835 33.81 -7.43 -5.18
C GLU A 835 34.40 -6.96 -6.51
N ALA A 836 33.54 -6.55 -7.46
CA ALA A 836 33.99 -5.93 -8.70
C ALA A 836 34.74 -4.63 -8.41
N ARG A 837 34.21 -3.75 -7.54
CA ARG A 837 34.91 -2.51 -7.12
C ARG A 837 36.29 -2.83 -6.55
N LEU A 838 36.37 -3.74 -5.58
CA LEU A 838 37.62 -4.14 -4.94
C LEU A 838 38.65 -4.67 -5.95
N ARG A 839 38.21 -5.43 -6.96
CA ARG A 839 39.10 -5.96 -7.99
C ARG A 839 39.62 -4.87 -8.93
N LEU A 840 38.78 -3.91 -9.28
CA LEU A 840 39.17 -2.77 -10.12
C LEU A 840 40.14 -1.84 -9.37
N GLU A 841 39.88 -1.55 -8.09
CA GLU A 841 40.76 -0.73 -7.26
C GLU A 841 42.15 -1.35 -7.06
N LYS A 842 42.23 -2.68 -6.92
CA LYS A 842 43.52 -3.40 -6.89
C LYS A 842 44.32 -3.26 -8.18
N GLN A 843 43.66 -2.96 -9.31
CA GLN A 843 44.30 -2.69 -10.61
C GLN A 843 44.61 -1.19 -10.81
N GLY A 844 44.45 -0.37 -9.77
CA GLY A 844 44.75 1.07 -9.82
C GLY A 844 43.64 1.93 -10.41
N ILE A 845 42.45 1.39 -10.65
CA ILE A 845 41.28 2.16 -11.10
C ILE A 845 40.68 2.88 -9.89
N VAL A 846 40.44 4.18 -10.02
CA VAL A 846 39.77 4.97 -8.97
C VAL A 846 38.27 4.89 -9.17
N ILE A 847 37.55 4.38 -8.18
CA ILE A 847 36.09 4.23 -8.21
C ILE A 847 35.42 4.92 -7.02
N PHE A 848 34.43 5.75 -7.31
CA PHE A 848 33.53 6.31 -6.31
C PHE A 848 32.16 5.65 -6.41
N LYS A 849 31.76 5.01 -5.32
CA LYS A 849 30.49 4.28 -5.25
C LYS A 849 29.28 5.20 -5.19
N ASP A 850 28.16 4.66 -5.63
CA ASP A 850 26.86 5.31 -5.71
C ASP A 850 26.41 5.94 -4.37
N ALA A 851 26.57 5.23 -3.24
CA ALA A 851 26.19 5.71 -1.91
C ALA A 851 26.93 6.99 -1.45
N SER A 852 28.00 7.38 -2.15
CA SER A 852 28.67 8.68 -2.00
C SER A 852 28.33 9.60 -3.18
N ALA A 853 28.52 9.14 -4.42
CA ALA A 853 28.44 10.01 -5.58
C ALA A 853 27.03 10.53 -5.90
N ASN A 854 25.97 9.72 -5.72
CA ASN A 854 24.63 10.03 -6.22
C ASN A 854 23.64 10.58 -5.17
N LYS A 855 24.15 11.21 -4.11
CA LYS A 855 23.34 11.69 -2.98
C LYS A 855 22.59 13.00 -3.21
N GLY A 856 22.84 13.70 -4.32
CA GLY A 856 22.29 15.05 -4.52
C GLY A 856 20.77 15.14 -4.41
N GLY A 857 20.02 14.18 -4.98
CA GLY A 857 18.57 14.11 -4.79
C GLY A 857 18.14 13.86 -3.33
N VAL A 858 18.93 13.13 -2.55
CA VAL A 858 18.67 12.91 -1.11
C VAL A 858 18.79 14.20 -0.32
N THR A 859 19.86 14.97 -0.55
CA THR A 859 20.07 16.27 0.08
C THR A 859 18.98 17.28 -0.34
N SER A 860 18.61 17.32 -1.62
CA SER A 860 17.53 18.19 -2.11
C SER A 860 16.21 17.91 -1.41
N SER A 861 15.82 16.63 -1.29
CA SER A 861 14.58 16.26 -0.59
C SER A 861 14.60 16.60 0.91
N SER A 862 15.75 16.48 1.58
CA SER A 862 15.86 16.87 3.00
C SER A 862 15.68 18.37 3.18
N LEU A 863 16.24 19.18 2.28
CA LEU A 863 16.05 20.62 2.29
C LEU A 863 14.60 21.02 1.90
N GLU A 864 13.93 20.24 1.03
CA GLU A 864 12.49 20.38 0.79
C GLU A 864 11.67 20.13 2.07
N VAL A 865 11.97 19.07 2.83
CA VAL A 865 11.35 18.79 4.14
C VAL A 865 11.61 19.94 5.11
N LEU A 866 12.85 20.41 5.19
CA LEU A 866 13.25 21.49 6.09
C LEU A 866 12.47 22.78 5.82
N ALA A 867 12.37 23.20 4.55
CA ALA A 867 11.58 24.37 4.16
C ALA A 867 10.09 24.18 4.49
N ALA A 868 9.56 22.98 4.26
CA ALA A 868 8.16 22.65 4.56
C ALA A 868 7.82 22.67 6.06
N LEU A 869 8.76 22.27 6.93
CA LEU A 869 8.61 22.34 8.39
C LEU A 869 8.85 23.77 8.92
N ALA A 870 9.72 24.53 8.28
CA ALA A 870 10.11 25.88 8.71
C ALA A 870 8.97 26.92 8.56
N PHE A 871 8.23 26.86 7.44
CA PHE A 871 7.13 27.78 7.18
C PHE A 871 5.81 27.32 7.79
N ASP A 872 4.96 28.27 8.21
CA ASP A 872 3.52 28.04 8.36
C ASP A 872 2.84 27.88 6.98
N ASP A 873 1.53 27.61 6.94
CA ASP A 873 0.84 27.30 5.69
C ASP A 873 0.79 28.51 4.73
N ALA A 874 0.64 29.73 5.27
CA ALA A 874 0.58 30.94 4.46
C ALA A 874 1.96 31.31 3.90
N GLY A 875 3.00 31.27 4.74
CA GLY A 875 4.39 31.50 4.34
C GLY A 875 4.87 30.49 3.30
N PHE A 876 4.54 29.21 3.48
CA PHE A 876 4.92 28.17 2.52
C PHE A 876 4.24 28.40 1.16
N ALA A 877 2.95 28.71 1.16
CA ALA A 877 2.19 28.98 -0.06
C ALA A 877 2.63 30.26 -0.80
N LYS A 878 3.29 31.20 -0.10
CA LYS A 878 3.85 32.42 -0.68
C LYS A 878 5.27 32.19 -1.23
N ASN A 879 6.11 31.53 -0.45
CA ASN A 879 7.55 31.49 -0.70
C ASN A 879 8.02 30.24 -1.46
N MET A 880 7.28 29.12 -1.35
CA MET A 880 7.68 27.83 -1.95
C MET A 880 6.74 27.36 -3.07
N CYS A 881 5.45 27.68 -3.02
CA CYS A 881 4.48 27.22 -4.03
C CYS A 881 4.46 28.09 -5.29
N VAL A 882 4.66 27.46 -6.45
CA VAL A 882 4.47 28.09 -7.78
C VAL A 882 2.98 28.24 -8.08
N LYS A 883 2.54 29.44 -8.46
CA LYS A 883 1.13 29.73 -8.80
C LYS A 883 1.06 30.37 -10.17
N ASP A 884 0.15 29.88 -11.02
CA ASP A 884 -0.11 30.42 -12.37
C ASP A 884 1.17 30.58 -13.22
N GLY A 885 2.13 29.66 -13.06
CA GLY A 885 3.44 29.69 -13.73
C GLY A 885 4.45 30.69 -13.16
N HIS A 886 4.07 31.51 -12.17
CA HIS A 886 4.99 32.40 -11.48
C HIS A 886 5.77 31.65 -10.40
N VAL A 887 7.09 31.56 -10.57
CA VAL A 887 8.00 30.95 -9.60
C VAL A 887 8.47 32.00 -8.61
N PRO A 888 8.17 31.88 -7.30
CA PRO A 888 8.57 32.87 -6.30
C PRO A 888 10.08 33.11 -6.27
N ASP A 889 10.50 34.36 -6.05
CA ASP A 889 11.92 34.73 -5.98
C ASP A 889 12.65 33.95 -4.88
N PHE A 890 12.02 33.80 -3.71
CA PHE A 890 12.55 32.98 -2.60
C PHE A 890 12.82 31.55 -3.06
N TYR A 891 11.85 30.90 -3.73
CA TYR A 891 12.00 29.54 -4.23
C TYR A 891 13.20 29.41 -5.17
N GLN A 892 13.35 30.33 -6.13
CA GLN A 892 14.47 30.28 -7.09
C GLN A 892 15.82 30.40 -6.38
N GLN A 893 15.95 31.34 -5.44
CA GLN A 893 17.18 31.53 -4.66
C GLN A 893 17.44 30.32 -3.74
N TYR A 894 16.40 29.76 -3.14
CA TYR A 894 16.49 28.58 -2.29
C TYR A 894 16.96 27.35 -3.06
N VAL A 895 16.44 27.11 -4.26
CA VAL A 895 16.92 26.04 -5.14
C VAL A 895 18.41 26.20 -5.49
N GLN A 896 18.87 27.43 -5.74
CA GLN A 896 20.30 27.70 -5.96
C GLN A 896 21.16 27.41 -4.72
N GLU A 897 20.66 27.75 -3.52
CA GLU A 897 21.34 27.42 -2.25
C GLU A 897 21.39 25.89 -2.01
N VAL A 898 20.31 25.17 -2.34
CA VAL A 898 20.26 23.70 -2.32
C VAL A 898 21.32 23.10 -3.26
N GLN A 899 21.42 23.58 -4.50
CA GLN A 899 22.43 23.14 -5.47
C GLN A 899 23.85 23.35 -4.94
N LYS A 900 24.14 24.54 -4.39
CA LYS A 900 25.46 24.84 -3.78
C LYS A 900 25.76 23.92 -2.59
N THR A 901 24.75 23.59 -1.78
CA THR A 901 24.91 22.67 -0.65
C THR A 901 25.25 21.27 -1.11
N ILE A 902 24.55 20.76 -2.15
CA ILE A 902 24.85 19.46 -2.77
C ILE A 902 26.29 19.44 -3.28
N GLU A 903 26.69 20.45 -4.05
CA GLU A 903 28.02 20.51 -4.65
C GLU A 903 29.13 20.60 -3.59
N ARG A 904 28.90 21.40 -2.54
CA ARG A 904 29.80 21.50 -1.38
C ARG A 904 29.95 20.15 -0.68
N ASN A 905 28.84 19.48 -0.38
CA ASN A 905 28.85 18.19 0.32
C ASN A 905 29.58 17.11 -0.48
N ALA A 906 29.32 17.02 -1.79
CA ALA A 906 30.04 16.10 -2.68
C ALA A 906 31.55 16.38 -2.72
N ARG A 907 31.93 17.66 -2.79
CA ARG A 907 33.33 18.07 -2.80
C ARG A 907 34.06 17.69 -1.51
N VAL A 908 33.50 18.01 -0.34
CA VAL A 908 34.18 17.73 0.94
C VAL A 908 34.27 16.23 1.22
N GLU A 909 33.26 15.43 0.83
CA GLU A 909 33.35 13.98 0.97
C GLU A 909 34.40 13.41 0.00
N PHE A 910 34.45 13.87 -1.25
CA PHE A 910 35.52 13.49 -2.17
C PHE A 910 36.90 13.74 -1.56
N GLU A 911 37.13 14.96 -1.03
CA GLU A 911 38.40 15.35 -0.41
C GLU A 911 38.74 14.46 0.80
N ALA A 912 37.76 14.14 1.63
CA ALA A 912 37.93 13.26 2.78
C ALA A 912 38.29 11.83 2.35
N LEU A 913 37.53 11.24 1.43
CA LEU A 913 37.78 9.88 0.91
C LEU A 913 39.15 9.79 0.25
N TRP A 914 39.52 10.80 -0.55
CA TRP A 914 40.80 10.84 -1.22
C TRP A 914 41.96 10.94 -0.21
N ARG A 915 41.84 11.80 0.80
CA ARG A 915 42.84 11.94 1.86
C ARG A 915 43.02 10.65 2.65
N GLU A 916 41.93 10.01 3.07
CA GLU A 916 42.01 8.74 3.81
C GLU A 916 42.60 7.63 2.94
N HIS A 917 42.18 7.53 1.67
CA HIS A 917 42.78 6.58 0.72
C HIS A 917 44.29 6.79 0.58
N GLN A 918 44.74 8.04 0.46
CA GLN A 918 46.18 8.33 0.37
C GLN A 918 46.94 7.94 1.65
N LYS A 919 46.31 8.10 2.82
CA LYS A 919 46.89 7.79 4.13
C LYS A 919 46.92 6.29 4.42
N THR A 920 45.81 5.58 4.25
CA THR A 920 45.66 4.17 4.66
C THR A 920 45.92 3.18 3.55
N LYS A 921 45.87 3.62 2.28
CA LYS A 921 45.90 2.78 1.08
C LYS A 921 44.73 1.77 0.99
N GLN A 922 43.71 1.92 1.82
CA GLN A 922 42.49 1.11 1.72
C GLN A 922 41.67 1.51 0.49
N PRO A 923 40.92 0.58 -0.13
CA PRO A 923 40.02 0.89 -1.23
C PRO A 923 38.99 1.98 -0.85
N ILE A 924 38.79 2.97 -1.72
CA ILE A 924 37.82 4.06 -1.59
C ILE A 924 36.39 3.52 -1.41
N SER A 925 36.05 2.41 -2.06
CA SER A 925 34.73 1.79 -1.91
C SER A 925 34.45 1.31 -0.48
N ILE A 926 35.49 0.88 0.25
CA ILE A 926 35.39 0.47 1.67
C ILE A 926 35.37 1.71 2.56
N LEU A 927 36.27 2.66 2.33
CA LEU A 927 36.33 3.92 3.08
C LEU A 927 35.01 4.70 3.01
N SER A 928 34.32 4.65 1.88
CA SER A 928 32.99 5.25 1.72
C SER A 928 31.95 4.65 2.68
N ASP A 929 31.96 3.33 2.89
CA ASP A 929 31.08 2.70 3.89
C ASP A 929 31.53 3.03 5.32
N GLU A 930 32.82 2.93 5.63
CA GLU A 930 33.38 3.22 6.96
C GLU A 930 33.08 4.67 7.39
N LEU A 931 33.29 5.63 6.50
CA LEU A 931 33.04 7.04 6.75
C LEU A 931 31.54 7.30 6.96
N SER A 932 30.68 6.66 6.15
CA SER A 932 29.23 6.75 6.32
C SER A 932 28.76 6.21 7.67
N VAL A 933 29.31 5.06 8.09
CA VAL A 933 29.01 4.43 9.38
C VAL A 933 29.49 5.31 10.53
N ALA A 934 30.70 5.85 10.46
CA ALA A 934 31.25 6.74 11.48
C ALA A 934 30.41 7.99 11.68
N ILE A 935 29.97 8.65 10.58
CA ILE A 935 29.08 9.82 10.68
C ILE A 935 27.76 9.43 11.33
N VAL A 936 27.11 8.36 10.86
CA VAL A 936 25.81 7.92 11.38
C VAL A 936 25.87 7.56 12.87
N GLN A 937 26.93 6.89 13.30
CA GLN A 937 27.13 6.52 14.71
C GLN A 937 27.39 7.75 15.57
N LEU A 938 28.28 8.65 15.13
CA LEU A 938 28.58 9.87 15.86
C LEU A 938 27.36 10.79 15.96
N THR A 939 26.57 10.93 14.88
CA THR A 939 25.31 11.68 14.90
C THR A 939 24.36 11.15 15.96
N GLU A 940 24.20 9.82 16.07
CA GLU A 940 23.35 9.20 17.10
C GLU A 940 23.87 9.46 18.51
N GLN A 941 25.18 9.32 18.72
CA GLN A 941 25.80 9.63 20.01
C GLN A 941 25.58 11.09 20.41
N LEU A 942 25.82 12.03 19.48
CA LEU A 942 25.69 13.48 19.74
C LEU A 942 24.27 13.90 20.12
N GLN A 943 23.24 13.27 19.56
CA GLN A 943 21.85 13.54 19.91
C GLN A 943 21.52 13.24 21.38
N GLY A 944 22.26 12.33 22.02
CA GLY A 944 22.10 11.96 23.43
C GLY A 944 23.05 12.68 24.40
N THR A 945 23.91 13.59 23.92
CA THR A 945 24.90 14.27 24.76
C THR A 945 24.37 15.57 25.37
N SER A 946 24.98 16.00 26.48
CA SER A 946 24.73 17.31 27.09
C SER A 946 25.25 18.50 26.26
N LEU A 947 25.90 18.26 25.11
CA LEU A 947 26.30 19.33 24.20
C LEU A 947 25.09 20.11 23.68
N TRP A 948 23.95 19.43 23.51
CA TRP A 948 22.69 20.05 23.13
C TRP A 948 22.17 21.07 24.16
N ASP A 949 22.49 20.85 25.44
CA ASP A 949 22.03 21.70 26.54
C ASP A 949 22.82 23.01 26.64
N ASN A 950 24.00 23.09 25.99
CA ASN A 950 24.75 24.33 25.87
C ASN A 950 24.11 25.24 24.82
N ILE A 951 23.32 26.20 25.28
CA ILE A 951 22.56 27.13 24.43
C ILE A 951 23.48 27.92 23.48
N LYS A 952 24.65 28.39 23.93
CA LYS A 952 25.58 29.17 23.09
C LYS A 952 26.11 28.31 21.95
N LEU A 953 26.56 27.09 22.26
CA LEU A 953 27.02 26.13 21.26
C LEU A 953 25.88 25.75 20.30
N ARG A 954 24.71 25.40 20.84
CA ARG A 954 23.54 25.02 20.04
C ARG A 954 23.17 26.11 19.04
N THR A 955 23.12 27.37 19.48
CA THR A 955 22.81 28.52 18.63
C THR A 955 23.85 28.72 17.52
N ASP A 956 25.15 28.63 17.84
CA ASP A 956 26.22 28.80 16.84
C ASP A 956 26.28 27.63 15.82
N VAL A 957 26.03 26.40 16.26
CA VAL A 957 25.96 25.25 15.34
C VAL A 957 24.75 25.38 14.42
N LEU A 958 23.56 25.69 14.97
CA LEU A 958 22.35 25.78 14.17
C LEU A 958 22.37 26.95 13.19
N SER A 959 22.97 28.09 13.54
CA SER A 959 23.12 29.24 12.63
C SER A 959 24.01 28.92 11.41
N ARG A 960 24.87 27.91 11.52
CA ARG A 960 25.70 27.40 10.41
C ARG A 960 25.05 26.22 9.67
N ALA A 961 24.22 25.44 10.37
CA ALA A 961 23.57 24.25 9.82
C ALA A 961 22.32 24.57 8.99
N PHE A 962 21.54 25.58 9.38
CA PHE A 962 20.37 26.01 8.61
C PHE A 962 20.79 26.76 7.33
N PRO A 963 20.02 26.61 6.22
CA PRO A 963 20.17 27.46 5.05
C PRO A 963 20.03 28.94 5.40
N LYS A 964 20.89 29.79 4.81
CA LYS A 964 20.95 31.23 5.09
C LYS A 964 19.65 31.93 4.75
N LEU A 965 19.04 31.57 3.62
CA LEU A 965 17.76 32.18 3.22
C LEU A 965 16.63 31.90 4.22
N LEU A 966 16.60 30.71 4.82
CA LEU A 966 15.62 30.40 5.87
C LEU A 966 15.89 31.19 7.15
N LEU A 967 17.16 31.37 7.51
CA LEU A 967 17.54 32.20 8.66
C LEU A 967 17.17 33.67 8.46
N GLU A 968 17.39 34.21 7.26
CA GLU A 968 17.08 35.60 6.91
C GLU A 968 15.56 35.86 6.86
N GLU A 969 14.78 34.93 6.29
CA GLU A 969 13.32 35.09 6.13
C GLU A 969 12.53 34.81 7.41
N ILE A 970 12.95 33.82 8.22
CA ILE A 970 12.15 33.33 9.37
C ILE A 970 12.81 33.67 10.72
N GLY A 971 14.15 33.66 10.79
CA GLY A 971 14.90 33.81 12.04
C GLY A 971 15.08 32.49 12.80
N LEU A 972 16.24 32.33 13.45
CA LEU A 972 16.64 31.10 14.12
C LEU A 972 15.70 30.66 15.26
N GLU A 973 15.25 31.60 16.09
CA GLU A 973 14.38 31.30 17.23
C GLU A 973 13.05 30.70 16.76
N THR A 974 12.43 31.31 15.76
CA THR A 974 11.18 30.83 15.17
C THR A 974 11.35 29.51 14.44
N LEU A 975 12.49 29.27 13.76
CA LEU A 975 12.80 27.97 13.16
C LEU A 975 12.84 26.86 14.21
N VAL A 976 13.55 27.07 15.32
CA VAL A 976 13.67 26.09 16.41
C VAL A 976 12.33 25.83 17.10
N GLN A 977 11.46 26.84 17.18
CA GLN A 977 10.12 26.67 17.74
C GLN A 977 9.16 25.89 16.83
N ARG A 978 9.24 26.10 15.51
CA ARG A 978 8.31 25.49 14.54
C ARG A 978 8.69 24.06 14.17
N ILE A 979 9.99 23.78 14.05
CA ILE A 979 10.50 22.48 13.65
C ILE A 979 10.49 21.53 14.86
N PRO A 980 10.02 20.28 14.72
CA PRO A 980 10.02 19.32 15.82
C PRO A 980 11.41 19.16 16.46
N GLU A 981 11.48 19.18 17.79
CA GLU A 981 12.75 19.10 18.53
C GLU A 981 13.63 17.89 18.12
N PRO A 982 13.09 16.67 17.91
CA PRO A 982 13.89 15.55 17.42
C PRO A 982 14.59 15.83 16.08
N TYR A 983 13.94 16.59 15.19
CA TYR A 983 14.51 16.96 13.90
C TYR A 983 15.64 17.98 14.08
N VAL A 984 15.46 19.00 14.92
CA VAL A 984 16.51 20.00 15.18
C VAL A 984 17.72 19.37 15.88
N LYS A 985 17.51 18.44 16.81
CA LYS A 985 18.59 17.64 17.43
C LYS A 985 19.33 16.80 16.40
N ALA A 986 18.60 16.17 15.48
CA ALA A 986 19.21 15.39 14.42
C ALA A 986 20.03 16.26 13.46
N LEU A 987 19.56 17.48 13.13
CA LEU A 987 20.28 18.45 12.30
C LEU A 987 21.58 18.88 12.97
N PHE A 988 21.52 19.20 14.26
CA PHE A 988 22.69 19.54 15.07
C PHE A 988 23.73 18.41 15.07
N GLY A 989 23.30 17.17 15.33
CA GLY A 989 24.17 16.00 15.34
C GLY A 989 24.76 15.66 13.98
N ALA A 990 23.96 15.73 12.90
CA ALA A 990 24.41 15.46 11.54
C ALA A 990 25.44 16.49 11.06
N TYR A 991 25.20 17.77 11.36
CA TYR A 991 26.12 18.84 10.99
C TYR A 991 27.48 18.68 11.69
N LEU A 992 27.49 18.49 13.02
CA LEU A 992 28.74 18.31 13.75
C LEU A 992 29.49 17.04 13.35
N ALA A 993 28.78 15.91 13.23
CA ALA A 993 29.38 14.63 12.89
C ALA A 993 30.02 14.63 11.50
N SER A 994 29.29 15.12 10.48
CA SER A 994 29.80 15.18 9.11
C SER A 994 31.04 16.07 9.01
N GLN A 995 31.02 17.27 9.59
CA GLN A 995 32.18 18.17 9.57
C GLN A 995 33.40 17.58 10.28
N PHE A 996 33.19 16.92 11.42
CA PHE A 996 34.27 16.28 12.16
C PHE A 996 34.89 15.11 11.39
N VAL A 997 34.05 14.16 10.94
CA VAL A 997 34.52 12.95 10.25
C VAL A 997 35.14 13.29 8.89
N TYR A 998 34.60 14.24 8.13
CA TYR A 998 35.24 14.68 6.88
C TYR A 998 36.59 15.35 7.11
N ARG A 999 36.84 15.94 8.29
CA ARG A 999 38.13 16.56 8.62
C ARG A 999 39.15 15.56 9.18
N HIS A 1000 38.71 14.61 10.01
CA HIS A 1000 39.62 13.75 10.77
C HIS A 1000 39.61 12.26 10.37
N GLY A 1001 38.71 11.85 9.47
CA GLY A 1001 38.57 10.45 9.03
C GLY A 1001 37.58 9.65 9.88
N ALA A 1002 37.37 8.39 9.52
CA ALA A 1002 36.41 7.49 10.18
C ALA A 1002 36.87 7.01 11.57
N GLU A 1003 38.18 6.90 11.79
CA GLU A 1003 38.80 6.50 13.06
C GLU A 1003 39.74 7.60 13.57
N PRO A 1004 39.19 8.73 14.05
CA PRO A 1004 39.99 9.83 14.57
C PRO A 1004 40.54 9.49 15.97
N ASP A 1005 41.62 10.17 16.37
CA ASP A 1005 42.17 10.04 17.73
C ASP A 1005 41.13 10.45 18.80
N HIS A 1006 41.22 9.85 20.00
CA HIS A 1006 40.28 10.08 21.09
C HIS A 1006 40.14 11.56 21.48
N PHE A 1007 41.18 12.38 21.30
CA PHE A 1007 41.16 13.82 21.62
C PHE A 1007 40.78 14.70 20.43
N ALA A 1008 40.70 14.16 19.21
CA ALA A 1008 40.46 14.95 18.01
C ALA A 1008 39.12 15.68 18.06
N PHE A 1009 38.07 15.07 18.62
CA PHE A 1009 36.76 15.71 18.74
C PHE A 1009 36.80 16.91 19.69
N PHE A 1010 37.54 16.80 20.80
CA PHE A 1010 37.71 17.91 21.73
C PHE A 1010 38.45 19.09 21.09
N GLU A 1011 39.55 18.82 20.39
CA GLU A 1011 40.32 19.84 19.66
C GLU A 1011 39.47 20.49 18.56
N PHE A 1012 38.71 19.69 17.80
CA PHE A 1012 37.75 20.18 16.81
C PHE A 1012 36.73 21.13 17.44
N MET A 1013 36.12 20.75 18.56
CA MET A 1013 35.15 21.60 19.24
C MET A 1013 35.81 22.90 19.75
N ARG A 1014 37.01 22.81 20.32
CA ARG A 1014 37.76 23.97 20.83
C ARG A 1014 38.08 24.97 19.72
N GLU A 1015 38.62 24.49 18.60
CA GLU A 1015 39.04 25.33 17.46
C GLU A 1015 37.88 26.02 16.74
N ASN A 1016 36.71 25.38 16.66
CA ASN A 1016 35.63 25.84 15.79
C ASN A 1016 34.49 26.57 16.52
N TYR A 1017 34.36 26.36 17.84
CA TYR A 1017 33.21 26.83 18.63
C TYR A 1017 33.58 27.48 19.97
N TYR A 1018 34.80 27.28 20.49
CA TYR A 1018 35.21 27.81 21.80
C TYR A 1018 36.45 28.71 21.75
N SER A 1019 37.02 28.97 20.56
CA SER A 1019 38.22 29.80 20.37
C SER A 1019 38.02 31.29 20.71
N ASP A 1020 36.76 31.74 20.83
CA ASP A 1020 36.41 33.12 21.26
C ASP A 1020 36.22 33.24 22.79
N ILE A 1021 36.76 32.30 23.56
CA ILE A 1021 36.87 32.40 25.03
C ILE A 1021 38.32 32.73 25.36
N ASN A 1022 38.71 33.98 25.10
CA ASN A 1022 39.82 34.67 25.78
C ASN A 1022 39.60 36.17 25.71
#